data_AF-A0A2J6SFA6-F1
#
_entry.id   AF-A0A2J6SFA6-F1
#
_cell.length_a   1.000
_cell.length_b   1.000
_cell.length_c   1.000
_cell.angle_alpha   90.00
_cell.angle_beta   90.00
_cell.angle_gamma   90.00
#
_symmetry.space_group_name_H-M   'P 1'
#
loop_
_entity.id
_entity.type
_entity.pdbx_description
1 polymer ?
#
loop_
_entity_poly.entity_id
_entity_poly.type
_entity_poly.pdbx_seq_one_letter_code
_entity_poly.pdbx_strand_id
1 'polypeptide(L)'
;MMTEQNSAMAPWSEDELRAKVGQLFIVGFHGHVASEDIRTLITTHKVGAVILFLRNVSTATQLTELTTSLQEIAAASGHEQGLFIAIDQENGLVTRIKPPVAAQLPGSMALGATGDASNAFKIASATAETLKAFGININYAPIADVNSEPKNPVIGVRSPSDDPETVGRLVSAQVKGLSEGGILPCVKHFPGHGDTAVDSHFGLPVTAKSKAELDACELVPFRRAVVEGVESVMTAHIAMPGIGDPSLGEDHPSKKVPASLNSDAIKILRDEMKFDGMIVSDCLEMDGVRATFGTEKGAVMALKAGNDCAMICHTMSAQVGAIEQVVQAVKSGELSQEAIRLSVDRVRILKAKYGIQAPLVAEEMWRTRDTNSRNTRQAGLAADIYAKSATVVRSEPGLIPLSPHTMNTKLVFVSPGKTPVGGGAVGSGEEKTREPYTPASYIDLIQVHNPDAIDVRFHDGFKLSREEEKHIADSDVIIFATRNASLSPYQKDLGLSLGKKYGNKLIVVATCDPYDFLEEKADIKNYITIYEPTIPAFKAAVDIIFGIAKSRGSLPVGTPPVKHAIRGLTNFNEDFEHILQMWKTIFPKWPIERSRMQNLLRQPPGRHYIHEKGLCLSFLTDGPHGKIAAVGVLPEYRGNGLGTAFMKKAQAELRSMARANGDGELKSLEIGSVFPRFWPQVPTDFPQEFKDFFLHSGFHKSTAPTARDLYRDIRGPVAPPETLERVSKMNLKFSPWSPALYEECMTKQRGNFRQIGWVNAYETLAARNQHHEVMVAFDPDTNAQIGWTLMCSHYAIISDAFAFLPLMPSKEKTGLIACVGVDESARGKGVGLALLVKAMEHMRERGIEGVCIDWVVIRGFYERLGFEVCWEYEGYQW
;
A
#
# COMPACT_ATOMS: atom_id res chain seq x y z
N MET A 1 27.61 -7.53 -4.54
CA MET A 1 29.03 -7.53 -4.17
C MET A 1 29.51 -6.08 -4.08
N MET A 2 29.61 -5.56 -2.88
CA MET A 2 30.49 -4.44 -2.54
C MET A 2 31.17 -4.87 -1.24
N THR A 3 32.44 -5.23 -1.33
CA THR A 3 33.31 -5.33 -0.17
C THR A 3 33.69 -3.90 0.20
N GLU A 4 32.92 -3.27 1.08
CA GLU A 4 33.32 -1.99 1.67
C GLU A 4 34.34 -2.24 2.78
N GLN A 5 35.52 -1.65 2.58
CA GLN A 5 36.52 -1.46 3.62
C GLN A 5 35.89 -0.62 4.73
N ASN A 6 35.86 -1.20 5.93
CA ASN A 6 35.39 -0.58 7.17
C ASN A 6 36.39 0.52 7.60
N SER A 7 36.33 1.68 6.94
CA SER A 7 36.97 2.91 7.41
C SER A 7 36.12 3.46 8.55
N ALA A 8 36.55 3.27 9.79
CA ALA A 8 35.91 3.86 10.96
C ALA A 8 35.76 5.39 10.74
N MET A 9 34.53 5.89 10.74
CA MET A 9 34.28 7.33 10.60
C MET A 9 35.02 8.11 11.69
N ALA A 10 35.53 9.30 11.33
CA ALA A 10 36.04 10.23 12.32
C ALA A 10 34.92 10.65 13.29
N PRO A 11 35.17 10.71 14.62
CA PRO A 11 34.21 11.21 15.58
C PRO A 11 33.83 12.67 15.27
N TRP A 12 32.55 13.00 15.37
CA TRP A 12 32.11 14.41 15.27
C TRP A 12 32.58 15.22 16.49
N SER A 13 32.87 16.50 16.26
CA SER A 13 32.96 17.46 17.37
C SER A 13 31.63 17.56 18.12
N GLU A 14 31.65 18.08 19.35
CA GLU A 14 30.43 18.23 20.14
C GLU A 14 29.38 19.13 19.44
N ASP A 15 29.84 20.23 18.83
CA ASP A 15 28.95 21.15 18.11
C ASP A 15 28.34 20.51 16.85
N GLU A 16 29.13 19.75 16.09
CA GLU A 16 28.63 18.99 14.93
C GLU A 16 27.63 17.92 15.33
N LEU A 17 27.91 17.18 16.42
CA LEU A 17 26.99 16.17 16.94
C LEU A 17 25.67 16.80 17.35
N ARG A 18 25.71 17.89 18.12
CA ARG A 18 24.51 18.62 18.57
C ARG A 18 23.70 19.15 17.38
N ALA A 19 24.37 19.74 16.39
CA ALA A 19 23.71 20.22 15.18
C ALA A 19 23.02 19.09 14.41
N LYS A 20 23.70 17.94 14.24
CA LYS A 20 23.15 16.77 13.55
C LYS A 20 21.99 16.14 14.32
N VAL A 21 22.09 16.00 15.64
CA VAL A 21 21.00 15.51 16.48
C VAL A 21 19.80 16.45 16.40
N GLY A 22 20.01 17.78 16.45
CA GLY A 22 18.95 18.78 16.29
C GLY A 22 18.13 18.58 15.02
N GLN A 23 18.78 18.24 13.89
CA GLN A 23 18.07 17.99 12.63
C GLN A 23 17.07 16.83 12.67
N LEU A 24 17.17 15.94 13.66
CA LEU A 24 16.27 14.79 13.85
C LEU A 24 15.08 15.09 14.78
N PHE A 25 14.94 16.32 15.27
CA PHE A 25 13.83 16.70 16.14
C PHE A 25 12.80 17.55 15.40
N ILE A 26 11.53 17.19 15.63
CA ILE A 26 10.36 17.98 15.24
C ILE A 26 9.72 18.52 16.50
N VAL A 27 9.66 19.85 16.61
CA VAL A 27 9.19 20.54 17.82
C VAL A 27 7.97 21.42 17.53
N GLY A 28 7.09 21.58 18.50
CA GLY A 28 6.00 22.56 18.41
C GLY A 28 6.13 23.65 19.48
N PHE A 29 5.30 24.69 19.38
CA PHE A 29 5.27 25.81 20.32
C PHE A 29 3.87 26.43 20.40
N HIS A 30 3.68 27.37 21.34
CA HIS A 30 2.41 28.08 21.54
C HIS A 30 2.49 29.52 21.02
N GLY A 31 1.37 30.02 20.51
CA GLY A 31 1.23 31.41 20.06
C GLY A 31 1.29 31.58 18.54
N HIS A 32 0.93 32.79 18.12
CA HIS A 32 0.78 33.16 16.71
C HIS A 32 2.04 33.80 16.09
N VAL A 33 3.11 33.93 16.86
CA VAL A 33 4.42 34.46 16.44
C VAL A 33 5.53 33.58 17.01
N ALA A 34 6.71 33.62 16.41
CA ALA A 34 7.86 32.85 16.91
C ALA A 34 8.26 33.32 18.32
N SER A 35 7.94 32.51 19.33
CA SER A 35 8.29 32.73 20.73
C SER A 35 9.80 32.61 20.99
N GLU A 36 10.25 33.05 22.16
CA GLU A 36 11.67 32.90 22.54
C GLU A 36 12.08 31.42 22.67
N ASP A 37 11.17 30.57 23.14
CA ASP A 37 11.39 29.13 23.25
C ASP A 37 11.72 28.50 21.89
N ILE A 38 10.89 28.76 20.86
CA ILE A 38 11.12 28.21 19.52
C ILE A 38 12.35 28.83 18.86
N ARG A 39 12.62 30.13 19.11
CA ARG A 39 13.87 30.78 18.68
C ARG A 39 15.08 30.05 19.24
N THR A 40 15.10 29.76 20.55
CA THR A 40 16.19 29.04 21.22
C THR A 40 16.38 27.63 20.65
N LEU A 41 15.30 26.90 20.40
CA LEU A 41 15.37 25.57 19.79
C LEU A 41 15.99 25.62 18.39
N ILE A 42 15.64 26.61 17.57
CA ILE A 42 16.17 26.77 16.21
C ILE A 42 17.64 27.25 16.24
N THR A 43 17.97 28.23 17.08
CA THR A 43 19.27 28.91 17.07
C THR A 43 20.34 28.10 17.80
N THR A 44 20.03 27.61 19.00
CA THR A 44 20.96 26.92 19.90
C THR A 44 20.95 25.42 19.66
N HIS A 45 19.78 24.79 19.62
CA HIS A 45 19.67 23.33 19.47
C HIS A 45 19.59 22.86 18.01
N LYS A 46 19.59 23.80 17.05
CA LYS A 46 19.57 23.53 15.60
C LYS A 46 18.47 22.56 15.18
N VAL A 47 17.27 22.68 15.76
CA VAL A 47 16.15 21.79 15.41
C VAL A 47 15.84 21.83 13.91
N GLY A 48 15.61 20.66 13.31
CA GLY A 48 15.45 20.54 11.86
C GLY A 48 14.03 20.85 11.37
N ALA A 49 13.04 20.78 12.26
CA ALA A 49 11.64 20.85 11.90
C ALA A 49 10.75 21.47 12.99
N VAL A 50 9.69 22.15 12.57
CA VAL A 50 8.66 22.74 13.43
C VAL A 50 7.28 22.23 13.00
N ILE A 51 6.46 21.76 13.95
CA ILE A 51 5.06 21.38 13.70
C ILE A 51 4.11 22.46 14.23
N LEU A 52 3.14 22.85 13.40
CA LEU A 52 2.12 23.83 13.71
C LEU A 52 0.78 23.16 14.06
N PHE A 53 0.07 23.77 15.00
CA PHE A 53 -1.26 23.36 15.46
C PHE A 53 -2.27 24.49 15.28
N LEU A 54 -3.54 24.24 15.62
CA LEU A 54 -4.59 25.25 15.59
C LEU A 54 -4.22 26.49 16.43
N ARG A 55 -3.50 26.29 17.54
CA ARG A 55 -2.96 27.36 18.41
C ARG A 55 -1.93 28.29 17.74
N ASN A 56 -1.49 27.98 16.51
CA ASN A 56 -0.56 28.79 15.74
C ASN A 56 -1.23 29.47 14.53
N VAL A 57 -2.50 29.17 14.26
CA VAL A 57 -3.24 29.66 13.08
C VAL A 57 -4.36 30.61 13.52
N SER A 58 -4.23 31.89 13.17
CA SER A 58 -5.23 32.92 13.46
C SER A 58 -5.78 33.54 12.16
N THR A 59 -4.92 34.13 11.34
CA THR A 59 -5.31 34.72 10.04
C THR A 59 -4.34 34.30 8.95
N ALA A 60 -4.74 34.47 7.68
CA ALA A 60 -3.86 34.17 6.54
C ALA A 60 -2.55 34.95 6.60
N THR A 61 -2.62 36.27 6.85
CA THR A 61 -1.44 37.14 6.97
C THR A 61 -0.53 36.71 8.12
N GLN A 62 -1.10 36.48 9.30
CA GLN A 62 -0.33 36.05 10.47
C GLN A 62 0.38 34.71 10.25
N LEU A 63 -0.30 33.73 9.64
CA LEU A 63 0.30 32.41 9.41
C LEU A 63 1.50 32.52 8.46
N THR A 64 1.38 33.30 7.40
CA THR A 64 2.49 33.60 6.49
C THR A 64 3.66 34.23 7.23
N GLU A 65 3.41 35.32 7.97
CA GLU A 65 4.44 36.03 8.74
C GLU A 65 5.15 35.09 9.72
N LEU A 66 4.39 34.21 10.38
CA LEU A 66 4.96 33.22 11.28
C LEU A 66 5.91 32.27 10.55
N THR A 67 5.47 31.64 9.46
CA THR A 67 6.31 30.68 8.71
C THR A 67 7.54 31.33 8.09
N THR A 68 7.41 32.55 7.57
CA THR A 68 8.53 33.35 7.07
C THR A 68 9.53 33.63 8.19
N SER A 69 9.05 34.08 9.36
CA SER A 69 9.91 34.37 10.50
C SER A 69 10.68 33.14 10.98
N LEU A 70 10.05 31.95 11.01
CA LEU A 70 10.72 30.70 11.38
C LEU A 70 11.87 30.37 10.40
N GLN A 71 11.66 30.53 9.10
CA GLN A 71 12.72 30.31 8.10
C GLN A 71 13.85 31.34 8.20
N GLU A 72 13.51 32.62 8.42
CA GLU A 72 14.50 33.68 8.62
C GLU A 72 15.39 33.43 9.85
N ILE A 73 14.78 32.99 10.97
CA ILE A 73 15.53 32.63 12.19
C ILE A 73 16.51 31.49 11.90
N ALA A 74 16.08 30.45 11.17
CA ALA A 74 16.94 29.32 10.83
C ALA A 74 18.09 29.75 9.91
N ALA A 75 17.82 30.54 8.87
CA ALA A 75 18.83 31.05 7.96
C ALA A 75 19.86 31.94 8.67
N ALA A 76 19.40 32.89 9.51
CA ALA A 76 20.27 33.75 10.30
C ALA A 76 21.11 32.97 11.33
N SER A 77 20.65 31.78 11.72
CA SER A 77 21.34 30.89 12.64
C SER A 77 22.32 29.92 11.95
N GLY A 78 22.54 30.05 10.65
CA GLY A 78 23.51 29.25 9.90
C GLY A 78 23.05 27.83 9.58
N HIS A 79 21.74 27.57 9.48
CA HIS A 79 21.24 26.28 8.97
C HIS A 79 21.60 26.14 7.48
N GLU A 80 22.10 24.96 7.08
CA GLU A 80 22.47 24.68 5.68
C GLU A 80 21.25 24.60 4.74
N GLN A 81 20.12 24.10 5.26
CA GLN A 81 18.83 24.00 4.59
C GLN A 81 17.76 24.56 5.52
N GLY A 82 16.68 25.11 4.97
CA GLY A 82 15.61 25.65 5.82
C GLY A 82 14.90 24.57 6.65
N LEU A 83 13.98 25.03 7.50
CA LEU A 83 13.20 24.15 8.37
C LEU A 83 12.16 23.38 7.57
N PHE A 84 11.93 22.13 7.96
CA PHE A 84 10.62 21.57 7.72
C PHE A 84 9.60 22.32 8.58
N ILE A 85 8.51 22.78 7.96
CA ILE A 85 7.35 23.34 8.63
C ILE A 85 6.20 22.38 8.35
N ALA A 86 5.74 21.70 9.38
CA ALA A 86 4.79 20.61 9.32
C ALA A 86 3.43 20.98 9.93
N ILE A 87 2.39 20.24 9.56
CA ILE A 87 1.04 20.41 10.09
C ILE A 87 0.23 19.11 9.94
N ASP A 88 -0.78 18.90 10.78
CA ASP A 88 -1.81 17.87 10.62
C ASP A 88 -3.01 18.40 9.83
N GLN A 89 -2.86 18.59 8.51
CA GLN A 89 -3.95 19.01 7.63
C GLN A 89 -4.53 17.78 6.92
N GLU A 90 -5.23 16.93 7.68
CA GLU A 90 -5.93 15.74 7.17
C GLU A 90 -7.20 16.09 6.37
N ASN A 91 -7.69 17.32 6.55
CA ASN A 91 -9.00 17.83 6.12
C ASN A 91 -10.16 17.20 6.92
N GLY A 92 -11.39 17.50 6.49
CA GLY A 92 -12.62 17.12 7.19
C GLY A 92 -12.58 17.44 8.69
N LEU A 93 -12.73 16.41 9.52
CA LEU A 93 -12.74 16.53 10.98
C LEU A 93 -11.44 17.14 11.55
N VAL A 94 -10.28 16.79 10.99
CA VAL A 94 -8.96 17.22 11.47
C VAL A 94 -8.37 18.23 10.48
N THR A 95 -8.76 19.49 10.68
CA THR A 95 -8.38 20.63 9.83
C THR A 95 -7.79 21.72 10.72
N ARG A 96 -6.54 22.15 10.45
CA ARG A 96 -5.88 23.23 11.21
C ARG A 96 -6.06 24.58 10.53
N ILE A 97 -5.87 24.62 9.22
CA ILE A 97 -6.14 25.80 8.37
C ILE A 97 -7.57 25.68 7.86
N LYS A 98 -8.51 26.22 8.65
CA LYS A 98 -9.95 26.15 8.40
C LYS A 98 -10.52 27.51 7.95
N PRO A 99 -11.78 27.59 7.48
CA PRO A 99 -12.41 28.87 7.19
C PRO A 99 -12.36 29.81 8.41
N PRO A 100 -12.14 31.13 8.20
CA PRO A 100 -12.07 31.84 6.92
C PRO A 100 -10.68 31.85 6.24
N VAL A 101 -9.65 31.23 6.82
CA VAL A 101 -8.27 31.27 6.28
C VAL A 101 -8.13 30.49 4.97
N ALA A 102 -8.70 29.29 4.92
CA ALA A 102 -8.76 28.44 3.73
C ALA A 102 -10.13 27.78 3.59
N ALA A 103 -10.45 27.30 2.39
CA ALA A 103 -11.68 26.53 2.17
C ALA A 103 -11.66 25.22 2.97
N GLN A 104 -12.82 24.81 3.48
CA GLN A 104 -12.99 23.47 4.05
C GLN A 104 -12.98 22.43 2.93
N LEU A 105 -12.10 21.44 3.01
CA LEU A 105 -12.02 20.33 2.07
C LEU A 105 -12.52 19.03 2.72
N PRO A 106 -13.04 18.07 1.91
CA PRO A 106 -13.48 16.76 2.39
C PRO A 106 -12.35 15.93 3.03
N GLY A 107 -12.67 15.25 4.12
CA GLY A 107 -11.81 14.30 4.81
C GLY A 107 -11.85 12.88 4.22
N SER A 108 -11.09 11.97 4.82
CA SER A 108 -10.83 10.63 4.27
C SER A 108 -12.09 9.79 4.04
N MET A 109 -12.98 9.65 5.03
CA MET A 109 -14.16 8.79 4.85
C MET A 109 -15.18 9.38 3.87
N ALA A 110 -15.28 10.71 3.80
CA ALA A 110 -16.05 11.38 2.74
C ALA A 110 -15.49 11.05 1.35
N LEU A 111 -14.16 11.07 1.19
CA LEU A 111 -13.50 10.62 -0.04
C LEU A 111 -13.75 9.14 -0.33
N GLY A 112 -13.67 8.29 0.71
CA GLY A 112 -13.99 6.86 0.66
C GLY A 112 -15.39 6.60 0.12
N ALA A 113 -16.37 7.36 0.59
CA ALA A 113 -17.75 7.25 0.16
C ALA A 113 -17.97 7.60 -1.32
N THR A 114 -17.04 8.32 -1.96
CA THR A 114 -17.11 8.57 -3.41
C THR A 114 -16.71 7.37 -4.27
N GLY A 115 -15.95 6.41 -3.70
CA GLY A 115 -15.39 5.26 -4.42
C GLY A 115 -14.32 5.58 -5.48
N ASP A 116 -13.99 6.86 -5.70
CA ASP A 116 -13.13 7.35 -6.78
C ASP A 116 -11.86 8.03 -6.25
N ALA A 117 -10.72 7.34 -6.44
CA ALA A 117 -9.40 7.84 -6.05
C ALA A 117 -8.98 9.13 -6.77
N SER A 118 -9.59 9.47 -7.91
CA SER A 118 -9.35 10.75 -8.58
C SER A 118 -9.80 11.95 -7.73
N ASN A 119 -10.84 11.78 -6.90
CA ASN A 119 -11.28 12.83 -5.98
C ASN A 119 -10.28 13.00 -4.83
N ALA A 120 -9.73 11.91 -4.32
CA ALA A 120 -8.71 11.93 -3.28
C ALA A 120 -7.43 12.63 -3.75
N PHE A 121 -6.99 12.37 -4.98
CA PHE A 121 -5.90 13.11 -5.62
C PHE A 121 -6.20 14.61 -5.74
N LYS A 122 -7.37 14.99 -6.27
CA LYS A 122 -7.76 16.41 -6.43
C LYS A 122 -7.79 17.17 -5.11
N ILE A 123 -8.33 16.56 -4.05
CA ILE A 123 -8.35 17.17 -2.71
C ILE A 123 -6.93 17.30 -2.17
N ALA A 124 -6.10 16.27 -2.28
CA ALA A 124 -4.71 16.33 -1.85
C ALA A 124 -3.91 17.42 -2.59
N SER A 125 -4.09 17.58 -3.91
CA SER A 125 -3.46 18.66 -4.68
C SER A 125 -3.95 20.05 -4.24
N ALA A 126 -5.25 20.20 -3.94
CA ALA A 126 -5.80 21.45 -3.40
C ALA A 126 -5.26 21.75 -1.99
N THR A 127 -5.14 20.73 -1.13
CA THR A 127 -4.49 20.86 0.18
C THR A 127 -3.03 21.26 0.01
N ALA A 128 -2.30 20.64 -0.92
CA ALA A 128 -0.90 20.95 -1.17
C ALA A 128 -0.68 22.41 -1.60
N GLU A 129 -1.53 22.89 -2.52
CA GLU A 129 -1.55 24.29 -2.93
C GLU A 129 -1.79 25.24 -1.75
N THR A 130 -2.72 24.89 -0.86
CA THR A 130 -3.00 25.69 0.34
C THR A 130 -1.82 25.73 1.29
N LEU A 131 -1.22 24.57 1.59
CA LEU A 131 -0.07 24.47 2.50
C LEU A 131 1.15 25.21 1.96
N LYS A 132 1.47 25.01 0.67
CA LYS A 132 2.60 25.64 0.01
C LYS A 132 2.50 27.17 0.02
N ALA A 133 1.30 27.70 -0.17
CA ALA A 133 1.07 29.14 -0.10
C ALA A 133 1.34 29.73 1.30
N PHE A 134 1.25 28.92 2.36
CA PHE A 134 1.56 29.33 3.73
C PHE A 134 2.96 28.87 4.19
N GLY A 135 3.87 28.53 3.27
CA GLY A 135 5.24 28.13 3.62
C GLY A 135 5.36 26.79 4.36
N ILE A 136 4.28 26.01 4.42
CA ILE A 136 4.26 24.67 5.02
C ILE A 136 4.71 23.69 3.94
N ASN A 137 5.57 22.73 4.30
CA ASN A 137 6.21 21.81 3.36
C ASN A 137 6.18 20.34 3.79
N ILE A 138 5.67 20.03 4.99
CA ILE A 138 5.25 18.69 5.40
C ILE A 138 3.77 18.71 5.75
N ASN A 139 3.05 17.67 5.31
CA ASN A 139 1.73 17.36 5.85
C ASN A 139 1.76 15.97 6.50
N TYR A 140 1.38 15.88 7.76
CA TYR A 140 1.17 14.60 8.45
C TYR A 140 -0.17 13.99 8.04
N ALA A 141 -0.25 13.66 6.76
CA ALA A 141 -1.37 13.03 6.08
C ALA A 141 -0.82 12.35 4.81
N PRO A 142 -1.51 11.33 4.26
CA PRO A 142 -2.82 10.82 4.66
C PRO A 142 -2.81 9.76 5.78
N ILE A 143 -4.01 9.49 6.30
CA ILE A 143 -4.27 8.39 7.25
C ILE A 143 -4.41 7.07 6.47
N ALA A 144 -3.56 6.10 6.79
CA ALA A 144 -3.54 4.74 6.25
C ALA A 144 -4.12 3.68 7.19
N ASP A 145 -4.65 4.10 8.34
CA ASP A 145 -5.36 3.20 9.24
C ASP A 145 -6.62 2.65 8.58
N VAL A 146 -6.89 1.35 8.75
CA VAL A 146 -8.11 0.68 8.28
C VAL A 146 -9.13 0.66 9.42
N ASN A 147 -10.28 1.32 9.28
CA ASN A 147 -11.27 1.46 10.35
C ASN A 147 -12.10 0.19 10.58
N SER A 148 -11.42 -0.90 10.91
CA SER A 148 -12.00 -2.24 11.08
C SER A 148 -12.73 -2.43 12.41
N GLU A 149 -12.46 -1.61 13.43
CA GLU A 149 -13.23 -1.55 14.67
C GLU A 149 -14.23 -0.37 14.63
N PRO A 150 -15.55 -0.59 14.50
CA PRO A 150 -16.55 0.46 14.43
C PRO A 150 -16.61 1.39 15.66
N LYS A 151 -16.14 0.92 16.82
CA LYS A 151 -16.06 1.71 18.07
C LYS A 151 -14.72 2.38 18.28
N ASN A 152 -13.85 2.38 17.27
CA ASN A 152 -12.53 2.99 17.37
C ASN A 152 -12.66 4.47 17.76
N PRO A 153 -12.15 4.89 18.93
CA PRO A 153 -12.27 6.29 19.35
C PRO A 153 -11.35 7.16 18.49
N VAL A 154 -10.12 6.67 18.25
CA VAL A 154 -9.02 7.13 17.39
C VAL A 154 -9.36 7.81 16.06
N ILE A 155 -9.79 6.94 15.17
CA ILE A 155 -9.67 7.06 13.73
C ILE A 155 -11.03 7.41 13.14
N GLY A 156 -12.03 6.54 13.25
CA GLY A 156 -13.37 6.78 12.72
C GLY A 156 -13.31 7.33 11.30
N VAL A 157 -13.98 8.47 11.06
CA VAL A 157 -13.99 9.17 9.76
C VAL A 157 -12.64 9.66 9.21
N ARG A 158 -11.57 9.63 10.03
CA ARG A 158 -10.20 9.95 9.57
C ARG A 158 -9.63 8.88 8.66
N SER A 159 -10.13 7.65 8.73
CA SER A 159 -9.82 6.59 7.78
C SER A 159 -10.75 6.64 6.58
N PRO A 160 -10.29 6.28 5.36
CA PRO A 160 -11.17 6.21 4.20
C PRO A 160 -12.24 5.12 4.27
N SER A 161 -11.98 3.97 4.91
CA SER A 161 -12.83 2.77 4.82
C SER A 161 -12.41 1.71 5.85
N ASP A 162 -13.24 0.69 6.06
CA ASP A 162 -12.87 -0.55 6.74
C ASP A 162 -12.29 -1.63 5.80
N ASP A 163 -12.23 -1.36 4.49
CA ASP A 163 -11.59 -2.22 3.48
C ASP A 163 -10.13 -1.79 3.21
N PRO A 164 -9.14 -2.65 3.51
CA PRO A 164 -7.72 -2.30 3.37
C PRO A 164 -7.30 -1.89 1.95
N GLU A 165 -7.90 -2.49 0.92
CA GLU A 165 -7.58 -2.17 -0.48
C GLU A 165 -8.11 -0.78 -0.86
N THR A 166 -9.33 -0.45 -0.44
CA THR A 166 -9.91 0.88 -0.61
C THR A 166 -9.09 1.95 0.11
N VAL A 167 -8.69 1.69 1.36
CA VAL A 167 -7.80 2.59 2.10
C VAL A 167 -6.49 2.79 1.35
N GLY A 168 -5.82 1.70 0.94
CA GLY A 168 -4.56 1.78 0.20
C GLY A 168 -4.67 2.61 -1.09
N ARG A 169 -5.71 2.41 -1.90
CA ARG A 169 -5.91 3.19 -3.15
C ARG A 169 -6.06 4.68 -2.89
N LEU A 170 -6.85 5.05 -1.88
CA LEU A 170 -7.14 6.46 -1.57
C LEU A 170 -5.92 7.14 -0.93
N VAL A 171 -5.22 6.44 -0.04
CA VAL A 171 -3.95 6.87 0.55
C VAL A 171 -2.92 7.15 -0.54
N SER A 172 -2.69 6.22 -1.47
CA SER A 172 -1.72 6.44 -2.57
C SER A 172 -2.08 7.64 -3.45
N ALA A 173 -3.38 7.84 -3.74
CA ALA A 173 -3.82 8.99 -4.50
C ALA A 173 -3.57 10.32 -3.74
N GLN A 174 -3.77 10.33 -2.42
CA GLN A 174 -3.46 11.50 -1.58
C GLN A 174 -1.95 11.76 -1.48
N VAL A 175 -1.14 10.71 -1.28
CA VAL A 175 0.33 10.78 -1.30
C VAL A 175 0.80 11.44 -2.60
N LYS A 176 0.30 10.96 -3.74
CA LYS A 176 0.63 11.51 -5.06
C LYS A 176 0.23 12.98 -5.19
N GLY A 177 -1.00 13.34 -4.81
CA GLY A 177 -1.48 14.72 -4.90
C GLY A 177 -0.70 15.70 -4.03
N LEU A 178 -0.28 15.28 -2.82
CA LEU A 178 0.58 16.07 -1.93
C LEU A 178 2.00 16.22 -2.50
N SER A 179 2.62 15.10 -2.90
CA SER A 179 4.00 15.09 -3.41
C SER A 179 4.15 15.89 -4.71
N GLU A 180 3.24 15.72 -5.67
CA GLU A 180 3.22 16.52 -6.91
C GLU A 180 2.94 18.01 -6.66
N GLY A 181 2.20 18.32 -5.59
CA GLY A 181 2.00 19.70 -5.12
C GLY A 181 3.20 20.31 -4.39
N GLY A 182 4.28 19.54 -4.20
CA GLY A 182 5.49 19.98 -3.50
C GLY A 182 5.37 20.00 -1.98
N ILE A 183 4.49 19.18 -1.41
CA ILE A 183 4.36 18.95 0.03
C ILE A 183 4.76 17.51 0.34
N LEU A 184 5.65 17.30 1.30
CA LEU A 184 6.06 15.95 1.73
C LEU A 184 4.89 15.27 2.46
N PRO A 185 4.29 14.21 1.89
CA PRO A 185 3.27 13.44 2.57
C PRO A 185 3.91 12.53 3.62
N CYS A 186 3.18 12.29 4.71
CA CYS A 186 3.56 11.35 5.75
C CYS A 186 2.39 10.43 6.07
N VAL A 187 2.53 9.17 5.66
CA VAL A 187 1.48 8.15 5.86
C VAL A 187 1.49 7.67 7.31
N LYS A 188 0.32 7.62 7.94
CA LYS A 188 0.20 7.33 9.39
C LYS A 188 -1.08 6.54 9.75
N HIS A 189 -1.13 5.79 10.85
CA HIS A 189 -0.10 5.66 11.88
C HIS A 189 0.45 4.23 11.85
N PHE A 190 1.67 4.05 11.34
CA PHE A 190 2.25 2.73 11.15
C PHE A 190 2.37 2.00 12.50
N PRO A 191 1.95 0.73 12.59
CA PRO A 191 1.52 -0.14 11.48
C PRO A 191 0.01 -0.21 11.26
N GLY A 192 -0.80 0.55 11.99
CA GLY A 192 -2.25 0.59 11.85
C GLY A 192 -2.94 0.79 13.21
N HIS A 193 -3.65 1.90 13.38
CA HIS A 193 -4.38 2.27 14.60
C HIS A 193 -5.89 1.99 14.51
N GLY A 194 -6.37 1.57 13.34
CA GLY A 194 -7.80 1.46 13.05
C GLY A 194 -8.54 0.31 13.76
N ASP A 195 -7.82 -0.61 14.41
CA ASP A 195 -8.37 -1.73 15.19
C ASP A 195 -8.02 -1.63 16.69
N THR A 196 -8.20 -0.46 17.29
CA THR A 196 -8.02 -0.29 18.74
C THR A 196 -9.24 0.39 19.36
N ALA A 197 -9.61 -0.07 20.55
CA ALA A 197 -10.69 0.52 21.36
C ALA A 197 -10.17 1.49 22.43
N VAL A 198 -8.85 1.64 22.56
CA VAL A 198 -8.17 2.49 23.54
C VAL A 198 -7.51 3.66 22.81
N ASP A 199 -7.68 4.86 23.33
CA ASP A 199 -7.08 6.06 22.77
C ASP A 199 -5.63 6.26 23.27
N SER A 200 -4.68 6.36 22.33
CA SER A 200 -3.25 6.53 22.62
C SER A 200 -2.90 7.82 23.36
N HIS A 201 -3.80 8.81 23.35
CA HIS A 201 -3.64 10.05 24.12
C HIS A 201 -3.84 9.83 25.63
N PHE A 202 -4.51 8.74 26.04
CA PHE A 202 -4.88 8.47 27.44
C PHE A 202 -4.33 7.15 27.99
N GLY A 203 -3.67 6.33 27.16
CA GLY A 203 -3.05 5.06 27.56
C GLY A 203 -2.34 4.38 26.39
N LEU A 204 -1.71 3.23 26.61
CA LEU A 204 -1.08 2.44 25.55
C LEU A 204 -2.10 1.48 24.91
N PRO A 205 -2.51 1.68 23.65
CA PRO A 205 -3.32 0.71 22.93
C PRO A 205 -2.48 -0.54 22.62
N VAL A 206 -3.14 -1.70 22.66
CA VAL A 206 -2.53 -3.00 22.34
C VAL A 206 -3.37 -3.66 21.25
N THR A 207 -2.73 -4.14 20.18
CA THR A 207 -3.38 -5.03 19.20
C THR A 207 -2.85 -6.45 19.36
N ALA A 208 -3.76 -7.40 19.55
CA ALA A 208 -3.43 -8.82 19.75
C ALA A 208 -3.25 -9.59 18.43
N LYS A 209 -3.34 -8.89 17.28
CA LYS A 209 -3.19 -9.50 15.95
C LYS A 209 -1.82 -10.12 15.75
N SER A 210 -1.82 -11.30 15.13
CA SER A 210 -0.62 -11.93 14.59
C SER A 210 -0.07 -11.16 13.39
N LYS A 211 1.22 -11.35 13.07
CA LYS A 211 1.82 -10.77 11.85
C LYS A 211 1.04 -11.09 10.58
N ALA A 212 0.49 -12.31 10.44
CA ALA A 212 -0.29 -12.71 9.28
C ALA A 212 -1.63 -11.96 9.16
N GLU A 213 -2.27 -11.65 10.28
CA GLU A 213 -3.50 -10.83 10.31
C GLU A 213 -3.19 -9.37 9.96
N LEU A 214 -2.09 -8.83 10.49
CA LEU A 214 -1.61 -7.48 10.13
C LEU A 214 -1.28 -7.38 8.64
N ASP A 215 -0.61 -8.38 8.07
CA ASP A 215 -0.32 -8.44 6.61
C ASP A 215 -1.58 -8.50 5.76
N ALA A 216 -2.67 -9.07 6.28
CA ALA A 216 -3.94 -9.19 5.57
C ALA A 216 -4.84 -7.95 5.67
N CYS A 217 -4.54 -7.02 6.60
CA CYS A 217 -5.37 -5.86 6.91
C CYS A 217 -4.52 -4.59 7.11
N GLU A 218 -3.99 -4.36 8.30
CA GLU A 218 -3.35 -3.11 8.71
C GLU A 218 -2.17 -2.69 7.83
N LEU A 219 -1.35 -3.64 7.37
CA LEU A 219 -0.13 -3.37 6.60
C LEU A 219 -0.39 -3.17 5.10
N VAL A 220 -1.60 -3.48 4.60
CA VAL A 220 -1.92 -3.38 3.17
C VAL A 220 -1.78 -1.93 2.66
N PRO A 221 -2.36 -0.90 3.31
CA PRO A 221 -2.21 0.48 2.86
C PRO A 221 -0.76 0.99 2.91
N PHE A 222 0.01 0.61 3.95
CA PHE A 222 1.42 1.02 4.07
C PHE A 222 2.29 0.39 2.98
N ARG A 223 2.15 -0.92 2.73
CA ARG A 223 2.87 -1.61 1.68
C ARG A 223 2.59 -0.97 0.32
N ARG A 224 1.32 -0.68 0.05
CA ARG A 224 0.91 0.01 -1.17
C ARG A 224 1.51 1.41 -1.27
N ALA A 225 1.48 2.21 -0.21
CA ALA A 225 2.07 3.54 -0.20
C ALA A 225 3.59 3.51 -0.47
N VAL A 226 4.31 2.53 0.09
CA VAL A 226 5.76 2.32 -0.16
C VAL A 226 6.02 1.97 -1.62
N VAL A 227 5.25 1.05 -2.21
CA VAL A 227 5.37 0.69 -3.63
C VAL A 227 5.09 1.88 -4.54
N GLU A 228 4.13 2.72 -4.17
CA GLU A 228 3.72 3.92 -4.91
C GLU A 228 4.63 5.14 -4.61
N GLY A 229 5.72 4.95 -3.86
CA GLY A 229 6.78 5.94 -3.68
C GLY A 229 6.53 6.98 -2.60
N VAL A 230 5.78 6.67 -1.53
CA VAL A 230 5.74 7.52 -0.34
C VAL A 230 7.15 7.73 0.22
N GLU A 231 7.41 8.92 0.75
CA GLU A 231 8.75 9.32 1.20
C GLU A 231 8.88 9.49 2.70
N SER A 232 7.76 9.51 3.43
CA SER A 232 7.77 9.48 4.88
C SER A 232 6.61 8.69 5.49
N VAL A 233 6.88 8.04 6.62
CA VAL A 233 5.92 7.24 7.39
C VAL A 233 6.02 7.61 8.86
N MET A 234 4.88 7.81 9.51
CA MET A 234 4.80 8.06 10.94
C MET A 234 4.43 6.80 11.71
N THR A 235 5.13 6.51 12.80
CA THR A 235 4.90 5.34 13.66
C THR A 235 4.00 5.67 14.84
N ALA A 236 3.10 4.76 15.18
CA ALA A 236 2.13 4.92 16.25
C ALA A 236 2.66 4.44 17.61
N HIS A 237 2.05 4.94 18.68
CA HIS A 237 2.28 4.45 20.04
C HIS A 237 1.36 3.28 20.38
N ILE A 238 1.48 2.16 19.67
CA ILE A 238 0.66 0.95 19.83
C ILE A 238 1.55 -0.26 20.08
N ALA A 239 1.28 -1.04 21.12
CA ALA A 239 2.00 -2.28 21.36
C ALA A 239 1.43 -3.44 20.52
N MET A 240 2.32 -4.24 19.95
CA MET A 240 1.99 -5.37 19.08
C MET A 240 2.72 -6.63 19.54
N PRO A 241 2.20 -7.37 20.51
CA PRO A 241 2.79 -8.64 20.93
C PRO A 241 2.95 -9.66 19.79
N GLY A 242 2.09 -9.62 18.77
CA GLY A 242 2.05 -10.63 17.69
C GLY A 242 3.07 -10.51 16.57
N ILE A 243 3.97 -9.50 16.60
CA ILE A 243 5.06 -9.35 15.62
C ILE A 243 6.43 -9.82 16.14
N GLY A 244 6.58 -9.99 17.45
CA GLY A 244 7.85 -10.42 18.07
C GLY A 244 8.04 -11.93 17.99
N ASP A 245 9.21 -12.41 18.42
CA ASP A 245 9.54 -13.84 18.46
C ASP A 245 8.48 -14.63 19.25
N PRO A 246 7.76 -15.57 18.60
CA PRO A 246 6.67 -16.33 19.23
C PRO A 246 7.17 -17.27 20.34
N SER A 247 8.47 -17.55 20.42
CA SER A 247 9.07 -18.34 21.51
C SER A 247 9.22 -17.55 22.82
N LEU A 248 9.11 -16.22 22.78
CA LEU A 248 9.12 -15.38 23.97
C LEU A 248 7.78 -15.48 24.71
N GLY A 249 7.81 -15.64 26.03
CA GLY A 249 6.61 -15.67 26.87
C GLY A 249 5.76 -14.40 26.74
N GLU A 250 4.47 -14.48 27.09
CA GLU A 250 3.52 -13.35 26.99
C GLU A 250 3.94 -12.12 27.83
N ASP A 251 4.63 -12.36 28.95
CA ASP A 251 5.11 -11.29 29.84
C ASP A 251 6.43 -10.64 29.41
N HIS A 252 7.02 -11.06 28.30
CA HIS A 252 8.31 -10.52 27.85
C HIS A 252 8.21 -8.99 27.61
N PRO A 253 9.14 -8.17 28.14
CA PRO A 253 9.02 -6.70 28.07
C PRO A 253 8.86 -6.14 26.66
N SER A 254 9.47 -6.76 25.64
CA SER A 254 9.34 -6.31 24.23
C SER A 254 7.90 -6.34 23.70
N LYS A 255 7.02 -7.19 24.27
CA LYS A 255 5.60 -7.28 23.89
C LYS A 255 4.77 -6.09 24.37
N LYS A 256 5.31 -5.29 25.28
CA LYS A 256 4.67 -4.08 25.86
C LYS A 256 5.31 -2.78 25.35
N VAL A 257 6.23 -2.87 24.39
CA VAL A 257 6.87 -1.70 23.77
C VAL A 257 6.04 -1.25 22.56
N PRO A 258 5.65 0.03 22.47
CA PRO A 258 4.92 0.54 21.32
C PRO A 258 5.75 0.48 20.03
N ALA A 259 5.07 0.40 18.88
CA ALA A 259 5.68 0.30 17.55
C ALA A 259 6.74 1.37 17.30
N SER A 260 6.48 2.61 17.71
CA SER A 260 7.42 3.73 17.60
C SER A 260 8.75 3.53 18.32
N LEU A 261 8.81 2.64 19.32
CA LEU A 261 10.00 2.35 20.13
C LEU A 261 10.51 0.91 19.93
N ASN A 262 9.90 0.13 19.03
CA ASN A 262 10.15 -1.30 18.85
C ASN A 262 10.86 -1.56 17.52
N SER A 263 12.10 -2.03 17.56
CA SER A 263 12.89 -2.28 16.35
C SER A 263 12.30 -3.36 15.45
N ASP A 264 11.59 -4.36 15.99
CA ASP A 264 10.95 -5.39 15.16
C ASP A 264 9.80 -4.80 14.33
N ALA A 265 9.08 -3.80 14.86
CA ALA A 265 8.09 -3.06 14.09
C ALA A 265 8.76 -2.26 12.95
N ILE A 266 9.88 -1.58 13.24
CA ILE A 266 10.59 -0.80 12.23
C ILE A 266 11.22 -1.67 11.14
N LYS A 267 11.69 -2.88 11.46
CA LYS A 267 12.19 -3.86 10.47
C LYS A 267 11.12 -4.28 9.47
N ILE A 268 9.83 -4.29 9.83
CA ILE A 268 8.77 -4.53 8.85
C ILE A 268 8.82 -3.46 7.74
N LEU A 269 9.01 -2.17 8.09
CA LEU A 269 9.19 -1.11 7.08
C LEU A 269 10.52 -1.25 6.33
N ARG A 270 11.64 -1.31 7.07
CA ARG A 270 12.99 -1.25 6.49
C ARG A 270 13.36 -2.53 5.73
N ASP A 271 13.12 -3.68 6.32
CA ASP A 271 13.62 -4.96 5.83
C ASP A 271 12.57 -5.69 4.98
N GLU A 272 11.30 -5.74 5.39
CA GLU A 272 10.27 -6.44 4.62
C GLU A 272 9.73 -5.57 3.47
N MET A 273 9.34 -4.32 3.75
CA MET A 273 8.77 -3.41 2.74
C MET A 273 9.84 -2.65 1.94
N LYS A 274 11.12 -2.75 2.31
CA LYS A 274 12.23 -2.03 1.66
C LYS A 274 12.04 -0.52 1.62
N PHE A 275 11.42 0.04 2.64
CA PHE A 275 11.20 1.47 2.75
C PHE A 275 12.49 2.21 3.13
N ASP A 276 12.97 3.08 2.25
CA ASP A 276 14.18 3.89 2.48
C ASP A 276 13.89 5.38 2.77
N GLY A 277 12.61 5.76 2.83
CA GLY A 277 12.20 7.12 3.18
C GLY A 277 12.36 7.44 4.68
N MET A 278 11.93 8.63 5.09
CA MET A 278 12.02 9.09 6.48
C MET A 278 10.97 8.42 7.37
N ILE A 279 11.40 7.81 8.47
CA ILE A 279 10.50 7.33 9.54
C ILE A 279 10.48 8.34 10.66
N VAL A 280 9.29 8.73 11.11
CA VAL A 280 9.10 9.69 12.20
C VAL A 280 8.21 9.08 13.28
N SER A 281 8.47 9.38 14.56
CA SER A 281 7.55 9.00 15.63
C SER A 281 6.30 9.88 15.63
N ASP A 282 5.17 9.34 16.10
CA ASP A 282 4.11 10.17 16.67
C ASP A 282 4.62 10.95 17.92
N CYS A 283 3.83 11.86 18.45
CA CYS A 283 4.23 12.77 19.51
C CYS A 283 4.59 12.02 20.81
N LEU A 284 5.87 12.05 21.18
CA LEU A 284 6.41 11.35 22.36
C LEU A 284 5.90 11.91 23.70
N GLU A 285 5.18 13.03 23.71
CA GLU A 285 4.49 13.56 24.89
C GLU A 285 3.13 12.89 25.15
N MET A 286 2.66 12.02 24.26
CA MET A 286 1.43 11.25 24.45
C MET A 286 1.62 10.16 25.52
N ASP A 287 0.56 9.84 26.26
CA ASP A 287 0.63 8.89 27.40
C ASP A 287 0.96 7.46 26.99
N GLY A 288 0.73 7.07 25.73
CA GLY A 288 1.22 5.80 25.17
C GLY A 288 2.74 5.61 25.27
N VAL A 289 3.52 6.70 25.39
CA VAL A 289 4.97 6.67 25.65
C VAL A 289 5.32 7.33 26.97
N ARG A 290 4.91 8.60 27.16
CA ARG A 290 5.31 9.45 28.29
C ARG A 290 5.08 8.78 29.64
N ALA A 291 3.90 8.16 29.83
CA ALA A 291 3.50 7.62 31.12
C ALA A 291 4.35 6.40 31.56
N THR A 292 4.94 5.66 30.61
CA THR A 292 5.68 4.42 30.89
C THR A 292 7.19 4.59 30.74
N PHE A 293 7.64 5.28 29.69
CA PHE A 293 9.05 5.37 29.33
C PHE A 293 9.67 6.75 29.63
N GLY A 294 8.84 7.80 29.74
CA GLY A 294 9.29 9.19 29.73
C GLY A 294 9.61 9.68 28.31
N THR A 295 9.43 10.97 28.06
CA THR A 295 9.59 11.56 26.72
C THR A 295 11.04 11.52 26.26
N GLU A 296 11.99 11.86 27.13
CA GLU A 296 13.41 12.01 26.81
C GLU A 296 14.04 10.64 26.50
N LYS A 297 13.77 9.64 27.34
CA LYS A 297 14.19 8.25 27.09
C LYS A 297 13.46 7.67 25.88
N GLY A 298 12.19 8.02 25.69
CA GLY A 298 11.41 7.66 24.51
C GLY A 298 12.08 8.10 23.21
N ALA A 299 12.66 9.32 23.16
CA ALA A 299 13.38 9.80 21.98
C ALA A 299 14.61 8.95 21.64
N VAL A 300 15.42 8.59 22.65
CA VAL A 300 16.55 7.67 22.47
C VAL A 300 16.07 6.31 21.94
N MET A 301 15.03 5.75 22.55
CA MET A 301 14.46 4.46 22.14
C MET A 301 13.90 4.49 20.70
N ALA A 302 13.25 5.58 20.30
CA ALA A 302 12.69 5.73 18.96
C ALA A 302 13.79 5.74 17.88
N LEU A 303 14.85 6.54 18.09
CA LEU A 303 15.99 6.58 17.17
C LEU A 303 16.74 5.24 17.16
N LYS A 304 16.89 4.60 18.32
CA LYS A 304 17.52 3.27 18.44
C LYS A 304 16.73 2.18 17.73
N ALA A 305 15.40 2.29 17.72
CA ALA A 305 14.53 1.38 16.99
C ALA A 305 14.64 1.55 15.46
N GLY A 306 15.11 2.70 14.99
CA GLY A 306 15.31 3.01 13.57
C GLY A 306 14.38 4.09 13.02
N ASN A 307 13.68 4.85 13.87
CA ASN A 307 13.07 6.11 13.44
C ASN A 307 14.20 7.09 13.08
N ASP A 308 13.99 7.91 12.05
CA ASP A 308 14.92 8.97 11.71
C ASP A 308 14.65 10.24 12.51
N CYS A 309 13.38 10.53 12.82
CA CYS A 309 12.98 11.73 13.55
C CYS A 309 12.14 11.42 14.80
N ALA A 310 12.37 12.20 15.87
CA ALA A 310 11.60 12.18 17.10
C ALA A 310 10.72 13.43 17.20
N MET A 311 9.42 13.24 17.44
CA MET A 311 8.44 14.34 17.53
C MET A 311 8.07 14.66 18.97
N ILE A 312 8.16 15.94 19.36
CA ILE A 312 7.84 16.45 20.70
C ILE A 312 7.12 17.80 20.57
N CYS A 313 5.79 17.80 20.66
CA CYS A 313 4.97 18.89 20.12
C CYS A 313 4.71 20.08 21.06
N HIS A 314 4.92 19.99 22.37
CA HIS A 314 4.31 20.93 23.32
C HIS A 314 5.30 21.63 24.25
N THR A 315 6.16 20.90 24.96
CA THR A 315 6.90 21.44 26.11
C THR A 315 8.40 21.58 25.86
N MET A 316 8.93 22.81 26.00
CA MET A 316 10.36 23.10 25.77
C MET A 316 11.28 22.27 26.66
N SER A 317 10.91 22.04 27.92
CA SER A 317 11.70 21.22 28.84
C SER A 317 11.90 19.79 28.33
N ALA A 318 10.84 19.17 27.80
CA ALA A 318 10.92 17.83 27.24
C ALA A 318 11.70 17.82 25.90
N GLN A 319 11.53 18.86 25.08
CA GLN A 319 12.25 19.02 23.81
C GLN A 319 13.76 19.11 24.04
N VAL A 320 14.21 20.03 24.91
CA VAL A 320 15.63 20.19 25.25
C VAL A 320 16.17 18.95 25.95
N GLY A 321 15.43 18.41 26.93
CA GLY A 321 15.83 17.21 27.67
C GLY A 321 16.06 16.01 26.76
N ALA A 322 15.19 15.79 25.78
CA ALA A 322 15.32 14.71 24.82
C ALA A 322 16.52 14.89 23.88
N ILE A 323 16.76 16.12 23.38
CA ILE A 323 17.93 16.44 22.55
C ILE A 323 19.22 16.13 23.32
N GLU A 324 19.33 16.61 24.57
CA GLU A 324 20.50 16.34 25.41
C GLU A 324 20.67 14.84 25.67
N GLN A 325 19.58 14.11 25.93
CA GLN A 325 19.67 12.69 26.20
C GLN A 325 20.12 11.88 24.98
N VAL A 326 19.70 12.25 23.77
CA VAL A 326 20.20 11.65 22.53
C VAL A 326 21.69 11.96 22.32
N VAL A 327 22.13 13.20 22.57
CA VAL A 327 23.55 13.55 22.51
C VAL A 327 24.38 12.68 23.47
N GLN A 328 23.91 12.47 24.70
CA GLN A 328 24.59 11.59 25.67
C GLN A 328 24.56 10.11 25.25
N ALA A 329 23.46 9.63 24.67
CA ALA A 329 23.35 8.28 24.15
C ALA A 329 24.36 8.02 23.02
N VAL A 330 24.62 9.03 22.16
CA VAL A 330 25.66 8.91 21.12
C VAL A 330 27.07 8.93 21.74
N LYS A 331 27.35 9.86 22.66
CA LYS A 331 28.66 9.95 23.33
C LYS A 331 29.02 8.69 24.13
N SER A 332 28.03 8.03 24.73
CA SER A 332 28.21 6.78 25.48
C SER A 332 28.26 5.52 24.61
N GLY A 333 27.96 5.64 23.31
CA GLY A 333 27.90 4.51 22.37
C GLY A 333 26.60 3.69 22.43
N GLU A 334 25.60 4.13 23.20
CA GLU A 334 24.27 3.51 23.16
C GLU A 334 23.60 3.68 21.78
N LEU A 335 23.81 4.83 21.15
CA LEU A 335 23.46 5.13 19.76
C LEU A 335 24.73 5.32 18.94
N SER A 336 24.83 4.64 17.79
CA SER A 336 26.00 4.80 16.93
C SER A 336 25.94 6.12 16.14
N GLN A 337 27.10 6.75 15.94
CA GLN A 337 27.23 7.93 15.09
C GLN A 337 26.76 7.67 13.65
N GLU A 338 26.98 6.45 13.15
CA GLU A 338 26.56 6.03 11.81
C GLU A 338 25.04 5.98 11.66
N ALA A 339 24.32 5.47 12.68
CA ALA A 339 22.86 5.49 12.67
C ALA A 339 22.31 6.92 12.56
N ILE A 340 22.85 7.86 13.34
CA ILE A 340 22.48 9.28 13.27
C ILE A 340 22.80 9.85 11.89
N ARG A 341 23.95 9.51 11.29
CA ARG A 341 24.32 9.99 9.95
C ARG A 341 23.31 9.56 8.91
N LEU A 342 22.92 8.30 8.89
CA LEU A 342 21.94 7.75 7.95
C LEU A 342 20.58 8.47 8.08
N SER A 343 20.12 8.71 9.31
CA SER A 343 18.89 9.48 9.56
C SER A 343 18.99 10.92 9.05
N VAL A 344 20.09 11.61 9.35
CA VAL A 344 20.34 12.99 8.89
C VAL A 344 20.41 13.05 7.36
N ASP A 345 21.00 12.05 6.71
CA ASP A 345 21.07 11.99 5.25
C ASP A 345 19.69 11.86 4.60
N ARG A 346 18.79 11.03 5.16
CA ARG A 346 17.40 10.96 4.69
C ARG A 346 16.67 12.29 4.84
N VAL A 347 16.80 12.94 6.00
CA VAL A 347 16.23 14.27 6.26
C VAL A 347 16.76 15.29 5.24
N ARG A 348 18.07 15.32 5.02
CA ARG A 348 18.74 16.22 4.08
C ARG A 348 18.29 16.02 2.63
N ILE A 349 18.17 14.77 2.18
CA ILE A 349 17.68 14.42 0.84
C ILE A 349 16.25 14.96 0.65
N LEU A 350 15.37 14.76 1.63
CA LEU A 350 13.99 15.25 1.54
C LEU A 350 13.93 16.79 1.59
N LYS A 351 14.71 17.45 2.47
CA LYS A 351 14.79 18.91 2.48
C LYS A 351 15.23 19.49 1.13
N ALA A 352 16.16 18.82 0.46
CA ALA A 352 16.61 19.21 -0.87
C ALA A 352 15.52 19.03 -1.93
N LYS A 353 14.81 17.89 -1.92
CA LYS A 353 13.73 17.59 -2.87
C LYS A 353 12.57 18.59 -2.77
N TYR A 354 12.17 18.94 -1.55
CA TYR A 354 11.04 19.84 -1.31
C TYR A 354 11.44 21.33 -1.31
N GLY A 355 12.63 21.65 -1.83
CA GLY A 355 13.03 23.01 -2.19
C GLY A 355 13.19 23.97 -1.01
N ILE A 356 13.55 23.46 0.17
CA ILE A 356 13.59 24.24 1.41
C ILE A 356 14.91 25.04 1.46
N GLN A 357 14.99 26.14 0.71
CA GLN A 357 16.11 27.07 0.72
C GLN A 357 15.90 28.20 1.76
N ALA A 358 17.02 28.70 2.32
CA ALA A 358 17.06 29.95 3.08
C ALA A 358 16.46 31.11 2.23
N PRO A 359 15.79 32.09 2.86
CA PRO A 359 14.46 32.55 2.47
C PRO A 359 14.32 33.00 1.01
N LEU A 360 13.27 32.49 0.36
CA LEU A 360 12.68 33.14 -0.80
C LEU A 360 12.15 34.51 -0.35
N VAL A 361 12.59 35.56 -1.04
CA VAL A 361 12.20 36.95 -0.76
C VAL A 361 10.67 37.05 -0.84
N ALA A 362 10.06 37.59 0.23
CA ALA A 362 8.61 37.73 0.39
C ALA A 362 7.88 38.44 -0.78
N GLU A 363 8.62 39.09 -1.69
CA GLU A 363 8.07 39.77 -2.87
C GLU A 363 7.42 38.83 -3.90
N GLU A 364 7.84 37.57 -4.01
CA GLU A 364 7.23 36.63 -4.97
C GLU A 364 5.97 35.91 -4.43
N MET A 365 5.77 35.87 -3.11
CA MET A 365 4.73 35.03 -2.50
C MET A 365 3.35 35.68 -2.35
N TRP A 366 3.14 36.97 -2.61
CA TRP A 366 1.77 37.51 -2.55
C TRP A 366 1.41 38.63 -3.54
N ARG A 367 0.42 38.31 -4.37
CA ARG A 367 -0.77 39.18 -4.55
C ARG A 367 -1.89 38.60 -3.70
N THR A 368 -2.39 39.35 -2.72
CA THR A 368 -3.59 39.02 -1.91
C THR A 368 -4.84 38.72 -2.75
N ARG A 369 -4.77 39.00 -4.06
CA ARG A 369 -5.77 38.66 -5.08
C ARG A 369 -5.89 37.15 -5.35
N ASP A 370 -4.89 36.32 -5.03
CA ASP A 370 -4.95 34.87 -5.31
C ASP A 370 -5.64 34.06 -4.19
N THR A 371 -5.52 34.44 -2.92
CA THR A 371 -6.11 33.68 -1.79
C THR A 371 -7.63 33.52 -1.91
N ASN A 372 -8.36 34.59 -2.28
CA ASN A 372 -9.82 34.52 -2.46
C ASN A 372 -10.20 33.66 -3.67
N SER A 373 -9.45 33.76 -4.77
CA SER A 373 -9.66 32.95 -5.98
C SER A 373 -9.44 31.46 -5.70
N ARG A 374 -8.30 31.12 -5.06
CA ARG A 374 -7.99 29.78 -4.57
C ARG A 374 -9.10 29.24 -3.68
N ASN A 375 -9.46 29.96 -2.62
CA ASN A 375 -10.47 29.52 -1.67
C ASN A 375 -11.85 29.33 -2.35
N THR A 376 -12.23 30.19 -3.29
CA THR A 376 -13.49 30.05 -4.05
C THR A 376 -13.47 28.80 -4.94
N ARG A 377 -12.38 28.57 -5.69
CA ARG A 377 -12.22 27.39 -6.54
C ARG A 377 -12.23 26.10 -5.71
N GLN A 378 -11.51 26.09 -4.61
CA GLN A 378 -11.42 24.94 -3.69
C GLN A 378 -12.76 24.67 -3.00
N ALA A 379 -13.51 25.70 -2.61
CA ALA A 379 -14.87 25.54 -2.08
C ALA A 379 -15.83 24.92 -3.12
N GLY A 380 -15.71 25.32 -4.40
CA GLY A 380 -16.47 24.70 -5.50
C GLY A 380 -16.12 23.22 -5.70
N LEU A 381 -14.83 22.88 -5.66
CA LEU A 381 -14.35 21.48 -5.71
C LEU A 381 -14.88 20.68 -4.51
N ALA A 382 -14.80 21.25 -3.30
CA ALA A 382 -15.30 20.61 -2.09
C ALA A 382 -16.81 20.34 -2.19
N ALA A 383 -17.61 21.31 -2.63
CA ALA A 383 -19.05 21.15 -2.80
C ALA A 383 -19.40 20.03 -3.79
N ASP A 384 -18.71 19.92 -4.92
CA ASP A 384 -18.89 18.82 -5.89
C ASP A 384 -18.58 17.45 -5.26
N ILE A 385 -17.51 17.36 -4.47
CA ILE A 385 -17.11 16.10 -3.83
C ILE A 385 -18.04 15.74 -2.66
N TYR A 386 -18.51 16.70 -1.85
CA TYR A 386 -19.51 16.45 -0.81
C TYR A 386 -20.84 15.97 -1.38
N ALA A 387 -21.27 16.51 -2.53
CA ALA A 387 -22.45 16.01 -3.23
C ALA A 387 -22.27 14.57 -3.73
N LYS A 388 -21.03 14.15 -4.03
CA LYS A 388 -20.68 12.78 -4.41
C LYS A 388 -20.49 11.84 -3.22
N SER A 389 -20.17 12.36 -2.03
CA SER A 389 -19.93 11.55 -0.83
C SER A 389 -21.20 11.30 -0.02
N ALA A 390 -22.08 12.30 0.14
CA ALA A 390 -23.27 12.18 0.98
C ALA A 390 -24.13 10.97 0.56
N THR A 391 -24.39 10.09 1.53
CA THR A 391 -24.92 8.74 1.29
C THR A 391 -26.28 8.58 1.95
N VAL A 392 -27.31 8.34 1.15
CA VAL A 392 -28.59 7.82 1.65
C VAL A 392 -28.45 6.33 1.85
N VAL A 393 -28.28 5.91 3.11
CA VAL A 393 -28.07 4.49 3.47
C VAL A 393 -29.38 3.71 3.36
N ARG A 394 -30.49 4.36 3.74
CA ARG A 394 -31.85 3.83 3.62
C ARG A 394 -32.89 4.96 3.66
N SER A 395 -34.00 4.75 2.97
CA SER A 395 -35.14 5.67 2.96
C SER A 395 -36.42 4.91 2.62
N GLU A 396 -37.52 5.23 3.30
CA GLU A 396 -38.86 4.90 2.83
C GLU A 396 -39.28 5.86 1.68
N PRO A 397 -40.14 5.42 0.75
CA PRO A 397 -40.64 6.27 -0.33
C PRO A 397 -41.35 7.52 0.20
N GLY A 398 -41.04 8.68 -0.38
CA GLY A 398 -41.77 9.93 -0.13
C GLY A 398 -41.16 10.88 0.90
N LEU A 399 -40.10 10.47 1.62
CA LEU A 399 -39.43 11.34 2.61
C LEU A 399 -38.08 11.90 2.13
N ILE A 400 -37.36 11.17 1.27
CA ILE A 400 -36.12 11.65 0.63
C ILE A 400 -36.22 11.39 -0.89
N PRO A 401 -36.28 12.44 -1.73
CA PRO A 401 -36.40 13.85 -1.36
C PRO A 401 -37.81 14.22 -0.87
N LEU A 402 -37.92 15.30 -0.10
CA LEU A 402 -39.18 15.95 0.24
C LEU A 402 -39.85 16.54 -1.02
N SER A 403 -41.18 16.51 -1.07
CA SER A 403 -41.96 17.03 -2.20
C SER A 403 -41.75 18.55 -2.38
N PRO A 404 -41.62 19.07 -3.62
CA PRO A 404 -41.29 20.48 -3.91
C PRO A 404 -42.26 21.56 -3.39
N HIS A 405 -43.35 21.20 -2.69
CA HIS A 405 -44.29 22.13 -2.05
C HIS A 405 -43.93 22.41 -0.57
N THR A 406 -42.65 22.32 -0.20
CA THR A 406 -42.16 22.34 1.20
C THR A 406 -42.34 23.64 1.98
N MET A 407 -42.73 24.76 1.35
CA MET A 407 -42.90 26.04 2.07
C MET A 407 -43.98 25.99 3.17
N ASN A 408 -44.95 25.07 3.07
CA ASN A 408 -46.00 24.89 4.09
C ASN A 408 -45.76 23.67 5.00
N THR A 409 -44.61 23.00 4.88
CA THR A 409 -44.27 21.84 5.71
C THR A 409 -43.78 22.31 7.06
N LYS A 410 -44.44 21.88 8.16
CA LYS A 410 -43.93 22.12 9.51
C LYS A 410 -42.71 21.25 9.76
N LEU A 411 -41.53 21.85 9.74
CA LEU A 411 -40.26 21.14 9.91
C LEU A 411 -39.66 21.46 11.27
N VAL A 412 -39.23 20.41 11.98
CA VAL A 412 -38.43 20.56 13.20
C VAL A 412 -37.05 19.95 12.97
N PHE A 413 -36.02 20.75 13.20
CA PHE A 413 -34.63 20.31 13.22
C PHE A 413 -34.23 20.02 14.67
N VAL A 414 -33.85 18.78 14.95
CA VAL A 414 -33.42 18.35 16.28
C VAL A 414 -31.94 18.01 16.23
N SER A 415 -31.12 18.65 17.04
CA SER A 415 -29.67 18.43 17.01
C SER A 415 -28.99 18.66 18.37
N PRO A 416 -27.85 18.00 18.66
CA PRO A 416 -27.22 18.11 19.96
C PRO A 416 -26.55 19.48 20.16
N GLY A 417 -26.92 20.20 21.22
CA GLY A 417 -26.35 21.47 21.69
C GLY A 417 -25.07 21.31 22.52
N LYS A 418 -24.30 22.38 22.65
CA LYS A 418 -23.14 22.44 23.54
C LYS A 418 -23.62 22.51 25.00
N THR A 419 -23.17 21.60 25.86
CA THR A 419 -23.46 21.67 27.30
C THR A 419 -22.80 22.91 27.90
N PRO A 420 -23.53 23.75 28.67
CA PRO A 420 -22.92 24.88 29.39
C PRO A 420 -21.82 24.39 30.33
N VAL A 421 -20.68 25.10 30.36
CA VAL A 421 -19.48 24.66 31.09
C VAL A 421 -19.70 24.77 32.60
N GLY A 422 -19.74 23.64 33.30
CA GLY A 422 -19.42 23.57 34.73
C GLY A 422 -17.90 23.55 34.89
N GLY A 423 -17.35 24.49 35.67
CA GLY A 423 -15.91 24.80 35.69
C GLY A 423 -14.99 23.60 35.89
N GLY A 424 -13.96 23.49 35.04
CA GLY A 424 -12.88 22.52 35.21
C GLY A 424 -11.89 22.44 34.04
N ALA A 425 -10.65 22.84 34.33
CA ALA A 425 -9.39 22.63 33.61
C ALA A 425 -9.18 23.30 32.23
N VAL A 426 -8.15 24.14 32.18
CA VAL A 426 -7.56 24.77 30.99
C VAL A 426 -6.96 23.67 30.10
N GLY A 427 -7.47 23.52 28.87
CA GLY A 427 -7.05 22.49 27.91
C GLY A 427 -5.77 22.84 27.15
N SER A 428 -5.10 21.82 26.60
CA SER A 428 -3.84 21.84 25.83
C SER A 428 -3.87 22.59 24.48
N GLY A 429 -4.88 23.43 24.23
CA GLY A 429 -5.06 24.16 22.98
C GLY A 429 -5.53 23.32 21.78
N GLU A 430 -5.87 22.04 21.99
CA GLU A 430 -6.59 21.22 21.01
C GLU A 430 -8.10 21.35 21.26
N GLU A 431 -8.87 21.71 20.21
CA GLU A 431 -10.32 21.52 20.23
C GLU A 431 -10.56 20.03 20.48
N LYS A 432 -11.41 19.70 21.46
CA LYS A 432 -11.89 18.33 21.64
C LYS A 432 -12.64 17.95 20.36
N THR A 433 -11.98 17.29 19.41
CA THR A 433 -12.51 16.95 18.08
C THR A 433 -13.76 16.06 18.13
N ARG A 434 -14.08 15.51 19.31
CA ARG A 434 -15.20 14.61 19.58
C ARG A 434 -16.27 15.21 20.49
N GLU A 435 -16.35 16.54 20.59
CA GLU A 435 -17.49 17.12 21.31
C GLU A 435 -18.81 16.64 20.68
N PRO A 436 -19.74 16.09 21.48
CA PRO A 436 -20.92 15.39 20.99
C PRO A 436 -22.02 16.36 20.55
N TYR A 437 -21.66 17.50 19.97
CA TYR A 437 -22.59 18.51 19.47
C TYR A 437 -22.34 18.86 18.00
N THR A 438 -23.36 19.41 17.36
CA THR A 438 -23.29 19.89 15.96
C THR A 438 -23.15 21.41 15.92
N PRO A 439 -22.63 22.00 14.82
CA PRO A 439 -22.67 23.44 14.62
C PRO A 439 -24.08 24.02 14.79
N ALA A 440 -24.18 25.21 15.40
CA ALA A 440 -25.46 25.91 15.54
C ALA A 440 -26.00 26.40 14.19
N SER A 441 -25.12 26.79 13.28
CA SER A 441 -25.46 27.28 11.93
C SER A 441 -25.98 26.22 10.96
N TYR A 442 -26.15 24.96 11.38
CA TYR A 442 -26.81 23.95 10.55
C TYR A 442 -28.26 24.33 10.23
N ILE A 443 -28.96 24.99 11.16
CA ILE A 443 -30.33 25.44 10.93
C ILE A 443 -30.41 26.45 9.77
N ASP A 444 -29.42 27.32 9.61
CA ASP A 444 -29.39 28.34 8.55
C ASP A 444 -29.51 27.69 7.16
N LEU A 445 -28.88 26.53 6.96
CA LEU A 445 -28.94 25.78 5.70
C LEU A 445 -30.34 25.20 5.43
N ILE A 446 -31.05 24.80 6.48
CA ILE A 446 -32.43 24.30 6.37
C ILE A 446 -33.39 25.46 6.11
N GLN A 447 -33.20 26.59 6.79
CA GLN A 447 -34.06 27.77 6.70
C GLN A 447 -34.02 28.46 5.33
N VAL A 448 -32.96 28.26 4.54
CA VAL A 448 -32.92 28.65 3.12
C VAL A 448 -34.05 28.00 2.31
N HIS A 449 -34.46 26.78 2.69
CA HIS A 449 -35.49 25.99 2.00
C HIS A 449 -36.83 25.94 2.74
N ASN A 450 -36.80 26.12 4.06
CA ASN A 450 -37.97 26.18 4.93
C ASN A 450 -37.79 27.26 6.01
N PRO A 451 -38.14 28.53 5.72
CA PRO A 451 -37.89 29.66 6.62
C PRO A 451 -38.51 29.52 8.02
N ASP A 452 -39.60 28.76 8.15
CA ASP A 452 -40.33 28.55 9.41
C ASP A 452 -39.84 27.31 10.19
N ALA A 453 -38.74 26.69 9.76
CA ALA A 453 -38.15 25.54 10.45
C ALA A 453 -37.75 25.90 11.89
N ILE A 454 -38.20 25.07 12.84
CA ILE A 454 -37.94 25.23 14.27
C ILE A 454 -36.67 24.47 14.64
N ASP A 455 -35.72 25.13 15.29
CA ASP A 455 -34.50 24.52 15.84
C ASP A 455 -34.72 24.07 17.29
N VAL A 456 -34.46 22.80 17.57
CA VAL A 456 -34.54 22.18 18.89
C VAL A 456 -33.16 21.60 19.24
N ARG A 457 -32.55 22.14 20.30
CA ARG A 457 -31.19 21.79 20.71
C ARG A 457 -31.21 21.01 22.03
N PHE A 458 -30.84 19.74 21.99
CA PHE A 458 -30.84 18.86 23.17
C PHE A 458 -29.41 18.60 23.68
N HIS A 459 -29.25 18.26 24.96
CA HIS A 459 -27.93 18.04 25.54
C HIS A 459 -27.97 16.99 26.66
N ASP A 460 -26.80 16.50 27.04
CA ASP A 460 -26.67 15.44 28.05
C ASP A 460 -27.22 15.89 29.41
N GLY A 461 -28.02 15.04 30.04
CA GLY A 461 -28.69 15.31 31.33
C GLY A 461 -29.99 16.14 31.25
N PHE A 462 -30.43 16.57 30.07
CA PHE A 462 -31.63 17.42 29.93
C PHE A 462 -32.73 16.74 29.11
N LYS A 463 -33.97 17.01 29.50
CA LYS A 463 -35.17 16.56 28.77
C LYS A 463 -35.71 17.70 27.94
N LEU A 464 -36.25 17.36 26.77
CA LEU A 464 -37.01 18.30 25.96
C LEU A 464 -38.14 18.93 26.79
N SER A 465 -38.34 20.23 26.63
CA SER A 465 -39.47 20.94 27.21
C SER A 465 -40.78 20.47 26.59
N ARG A 466 -41.90 20.70 27.28
CA ARG A 466 -43.23 20.35 26.75
C ARG A 466 -43.53 21.06 25.43
N GLU A 467 -42.98 22.26 25.22
CA GLU A 467 -43.16 23.03 23.99
C GLU A 467 -42.36 22.41 22.84
N GLU A 468 -41.11 22.02 23.06
CA GLU A 468 -40.29 21.31 22.07
C GLU A 468 -40.89 19.94 21.73
N GLU A 469 -41.35 19.18 22.73
CA GLU A 469 -42.06 17.91 22.51
C GLU A 469 -43.31 18.11 21.66
N LYS A 470 -44.06 19.20 21.90
CA LYS A 470 -45.24 19.56 21.11
C LYS A 470 -44.87 19.93 19.67
N HIS A 471 -43.85 20.76 19.46
CA HIS A 471 -43.37 21.10 18.11
C HIS A 471 -42.97 19.84 17.33
N ILE A 472 -42.23 18.92 17.96
CA ILE A 472 -41.85 17.64 17.35
C ILE A 472 -43.10 16.81 17.02
N ALA A 473 -44.05 16.70 17.94
CA ALA A 473 -45.29 15.94 17.72
C ALA A 473 -46.14 16.50 16.56
N ASP A 474 -46.29 17.82 16.50
CA ASP A 474 -47.14 18.54 15.53
C ASP A 474 -46.45 18.77 14.16
N SER A 475 -45.17 18.43 14.03
CA SER A 475 -44.39 18.57 12.79
C SER A 475 -44.82 17.58 11.70
N ASP A 476 -44.65 17.97 10.44
CA ASP A 476 -44.80 17.10 9.28
C ASP A 476 -43.51 16.31 9.00
N VAL A 477 -42.35 16.90 9.30
CA VAL A 477 -41.02 16.32 9.09
C VAL A 477 -40.11 16.66 10.27
N ILE A 478 -39.34 15.67 10.72
CA ILE A 478 -38.29 15.81 11.72
C ILE A 478 -36.95 15.49 11.06
N ILE A 479 -36.01 16.44 11.06
CA ILE A 479 -34.62 16.19 10.72
C ILE A 479 -33.84 16.06 12.03
N PHE A 480 -33.32 14.88 12.32
CA PHE A 480 -32.52 14.61 13.51
C PHE A 480 -31.05 14.45 13.14
N ALA A 481 -30.24 15.46 13.43
CA ALA A 481 -28.79 15.38 13.25
C ALA A 481 -28.12 14.79 14.49
N THR A 482 -27.17 13.88 14.29
CA THR A 482 -26.40 13.26 15.37
C THR A 482 -24.92 13.51 15.22
N ARG A 483 -24.19 13.48 16.34
CA ARG A 483 -22.73 13.54 16.39
C ARG A 483 -22.21 12.38 17.23
N ASN A 484 -21.84 11.28 16.56
CA ASN A 484 -21.33 10.05 17.18
C ASN A 484 -22.28 9.53 18.28
N ALA A 485 -23.57 9.42 17.96
CA ALA A 485 -24.60 8.86 18.84
C ALA A 485 -24.28 7.41 19.26
N SER A 486 -23.58 6.63 18.44
CA SER A 486 -23.08 5.30 18.80
C SER A 486 -22.18 5.30 20.06
N LEU A 487 -21.51 6.43 20.32
CA LEU A 487 -20.64 6.68 21.48
C LEU A 487 -21.29 7.60 22.53
N SER A 488 -22.51 8.10 22.28
CA SER A 488 -23.20 9.09 23.11
C SER A 488 -24.61 8.61 23.50
N PRO A 489 -24.77 7.93 24.65
CA PRO A 489 -26.04 7.29 25.04
C PRO A 489 -27.26 8.21 24.97
N TYR A 490 -27.15 9.46 25.43
CA TYR A 490 -28.28 10.40 25.42
C TYR A 490 -28.79 10.72 24.00
N GLN A 491 -27.90 10.77 22.99
CA GLN A 491 -28.29 10.96 21.59
C GLN A 491 -28.94 9.69 21.06
N LYS A 492 -28.38 8.51 21.38
CA LYS A 492 -28.89 7.22 20.96
C LYS A 492 -30.30 6.98 21.49
N ASP A 493 -30.52 7.21 22.78
CA ASP A 493 -31.81 7.00 23.44
C ASP A 493 -32.89 7.93 22.89
N LEU A 494 -32.58 9.21 22.68
CA LEU A 494 -33.50 10.15 22.05
C LEU A 494 -33.81 9.74 20.61
N GLY A 495 -32.80 9.39 19.82
CA GLY A 495 -32.99 8.95 18.44
C GLY A 495 -33.89 7.73 18.31
N LEU A 496 -33.69 6.70 19.15
CA LEU A 496 -34.56 5.52 19.17
C LEU A 496 -35.98 5.84 19.64
N SER A 497 -36.13 6.74 20.61
CA SER A 497 -37.44 7.23 21.06
C SER A 497 -38.20 7.95 19.93
N LEU A 498 -37.51 8.82 19.18
CA LEU A 498 -38.06 9.50 18.02
C LEU A 498 -38.39 8.51 16.89
N GLY A 499 -37.52 7.55 16.61
CA GLY A 499 -37.74 6.52 15.59
C GLY A 499 -38.99 5.69 15.84
N LYS A 500 -39.16 5.21 17.08
CA LYS A 500 -40.35 4.44 17.49
C LYS A 500 -41.65 5.23 17.38
N LYS A 501 -41.63 6.52 17.71
CA LYS A 501 -42.83 7.38 17.72
C LYS A 501 -43.16 7.96 16.35
N TYR A 502 -42.14 8.30 15.55
CA TYR A 502 -42.25 9.18 14.39
C TYR A 502 -41.47 8.69 13.16
N GLY A 503 -41.12 7.40 13.08
CA GLY A 503 -40.26 6.85 12.03
C GLY A 503 -40.71 7.12 10.59
N ASN A 504 -42.00 7.33 10.34
CA ASN A 504 -42.55 7.70 9.03
C ASN A 504 -42.29 9.15 8.60
N LYS A 505 -41.91 10.02 9.55
CA LYS A 505 -41.60 11.44 9.32
C LYS A 505 -40.21 11.86 9.82
N LEU A 506 -39.41 10.90 10.28
CA LEU A 506 -38.07 11.14 10.81
C LEU A 506 -37.00 10.85 9.75
N ILE A 507 -36.15 11.84 9.50
CA ILE A 507 -34.89 11.72 8.75
C ILE A 507 -33.74 11.85 9.73
N VAL A 508 -32.91 10.82 9.85
CA VAL A 508 -31.68 10.89 10.66
C VAL A 508 -30.49 11.25 9.77
N VAL A 509 -29.69 12.21 10.20
CA VAL A 509 -28.44 12.62 9.55
C VAL A 509 -27.27 12.39 10.50
N ALA A 510 -26.49 11.32 10.28
CA ALA A 510 -25.23 11.12 10.97
C ALA A 510 -24.18 12.10 10.44
N THR A 511 -23.83 13.06 11.28
CA THR A 511 -22.96 14.18 10.86
C THR A 511 -21.48 13.85 10.96
N CYS A 512 -21.09 12.70 11.50
CA CYS A 512 -19.68 12.31 11.60
C CYS A 512 -19.59 10.80 11.36
N ASP A 513 -19.38 9.99 12.41
CA ASP A 513 -19.26 8.54 12.21
C ASP A 513 -20.54 7.94 11.62
N PRO A 514 -20.44 7.10 10.58
CA PRO A 514 -21.60 6.55 9.89
C PRO A 514 -22.28 5.40 10.64
N TYR A 515 -21.77 5.03 11.83
CA TYR A 515 -22.27 3.94 12.65
C TYR A 515 -23.52 4.30 13.47
N ASP A 516 -23.87 5.59 13.53
CA ASP A 516 -25.07 6.06 14.23
C ASP A 516 -26.33 5.40 13.65
N PHE A 517 -26.98 4.56 14.47
CA PHE A 517 -28.17 3.81 14.07
C PHE A 517 -28.00 2.91 12.85
N LEU A 518 -26.79 2.50 12.48
CA LEU A 518 -26.56 1.71 11.26
C LEU A 518 -27.25 0.34 11.33
N GLU A 519 -27.27 -0.28 12.51
CA GLU A 519 -27.87 -1.58 12.76
C GLU A 519 -29.37 -1.51 13.14
N GLU A 520 -29.83 -0.37 13.66
CA GLU A 520 -31.18 -0.12 14.16
C GLU A 520 -32.19 0.19 13.04
N LYS A 521 -32.22 -0.67 12.02
CA LYS A 521 -33.04 -0.52 10.79
C LYS A 521 -34.54 -0.56 11.04
N ALA A 522 -34.98 -1.23 12.11
CA ALA A 522 -36.40 -1.34 12.46
C ALA A 522 -36.97 -0.03 13.02
N ASP A 523 -36.17 0.69 13.82
CA ASP A 523 -36.58 1.93 14.48
C ASP A 523 -36.27 3.16 13.62
N ILE A 524 -35.13 3.17 12.92
CA ILE A 524 -34.68 4.29 12.09
C ILE A 524 -34.76 3.89 10.63
N LYS A 525 -35.74 4.43 9.91
CA LYS A 525 -36.05 4.00 8.53
C LYS A 525 -35.45 4.88 7.44
N ASN A 526 -35.20 6.15 7.74
CA ASN A 526 -34.60 7.12 6.83
C ASN A 526 -33.29 7.63 7.44
N TYR A 527 -32.17 7.33 6.78
CA TYR A 527 -30.84 7.54 7.33
C TYR A 527 -29.86 8.01 6.26
N ILE A 528 -29.25 9.17 6.51
CA ILE A 528 -28.21 9.79 5.69
C ILE A 528 -26.94 9.88 6.53
N THR A 529 -25.78 9.64 5.92
CA THR A 529 -24.49 9.95 6.52
C THR A 529 -23.68 10.89 5.63
N ILE A 530 -22.91 11.78 6.27
CA ILE A 530 -22.08 12.81 5.62
C ILE A 530 -20.61 12.78 6.05
N TYR A 531 -20.23 11.84 6.92
CA TYR A 531 -18.85 11.49 7.27
C TYR A 531 -18.00 12.58 7.95
N GLU A 532 -18.51 13.79 8.18
CA GLU A 532 -17.79 14.84 8.89
C GLU A 532 -18.69 16.02 9.26
N PRO A 533 -18.42 16.68 10.40
CA PRO A 533 -19.33 17.66 11.00
C PRO A 533 -19.11 19.06 10.41
N THR A 534 -18.82 19.16 9.12
CA THR A 534 -18.51 20.44 8.46
C THR A 534 -19.76 21.03 7.82
N ILE A 535 -19.80 22.36 7.69
CA ILE A 535 -20.94 23.07 7.07
C ILE A 535 -21.17 22.60 5.63
N PRO A 536 -20.15 22.47 4.76
CA PRO A 536 -20.36 22.02 3.39
C PRO A 536 -20.86 20.56 3.28
N ALA A 537 -20.42 19.68 4.18
CA ALA A 537 -20.90 18.30 4.23
C ALA A 537 -22.40 18.23 4.60
N PHE A 538 -22.82 19.00 5.62
CA PHE A 538 -24.23 19.08 6.01
C PHE A 538 -25.09 19.69 4.92
N LYS A 539 -24.59 20.71 4.20
CA LYS A 539 -25.27 21.27 3.04
C LYS A 539 -25.58 20.19 1.99
N ALA A 540 -24.66 19.26 1.72
CA ALA A 540 -24.93 18.18 0.77
C ALA A 540 -26.08 17.27 1.20
N ALA A 541 -26.23 16.98 2.51
CA ALA A 541 -27.40 16.26 3.02
C ALA A 541 -28.69 17.08 2.86
N VAL A 542 -28.66 18.39 3.16
CA VAL A 542 -29.81 19.29 2.95
C VAL A 542 -30.22 19.30 1.47
N ASP A 543 -29.28 19.44 0.55
CA ASP A 543 -29.54 19.43 -0.89
C ASP A 543 -30.20 18.10 -1.34
N ILE A 544 -29.82 16.97 -0.73
CA ILE A 544 -30.45 15.66 -0.99
C ILE A 544 -31.86 15.59 -0.39
N ILE A 545 -32.04 16.04 0.85
CA ILE A 545 -33.33 16.03 1.55
C ILE A 545 -34.36 16.86 0.79
N PHE A 546 -33.98 18.02 0.26
CA PHE A 546 -34.87 18.90 -0.51
C PHE A 546 -34.88 18.62 -2.02
N GLY A 547 -34.20 17.56 -2.50
CA GLY A 547 -34.25 17.13 -3.90
C GLY A 547 -33.50 18.03 -4.90
N ILE A 548 -32.62 18.90 -4.40
CA ILE A 548 -31.72 19.74 -5.19
C ILE A 548 -30.60 18.89 -5.81
N ALA A 549 -30.12 17.90 -5.05
CA ALA A 549 -29.12 16.94 -5.48
C ALA A 549 -29.62 15.50 -5.30
N LYS A 550 -29.05 14.57 -6.08
CA LYS A 550 -29.23 13.13 -5.87
C LYS A 550 -28.03 12.59 -5.10
N SER A 551 -28.29 11.72 -4.13
CA SER A 551 -27.23 10.97 -3.45
C SER A 551 -26.47 10.10 -4.45
N ARG A 552 -25.14 10.12 -4.35
CA ARG A 552 -24.22 9.31 -5.18
C ARG A 552 -23.20 8.52 -4.35
N GLY A 553 -23.10 8.82 -3.06
CA GLY A 553 -22.15 8.15 -2.19
C GLY A 553 -22.55 6.72 -1.89
N SER A 554 -21.55 5.91 -1.61
CA SER A 554 -21.69 4.54 -1.11
C SER A 554 -21.11 4.46 0.29
N LEU A 555 -21.74 3.69 1.18
CA LEU A 555 -21.25 3.50 2.54
C LEU A 555 -19.87 2.80 2.52
N PRO A 556 -18.78 3.46 2.95
CA PRO A 556 -17.43 2.91 2.85
C PRO A 556 -17.07 1.98 4.01
N VAL A 557 -18.04 1.64 4.86
CA VAL A 557 -17.88 0.78 6.05
C VAL A 557 -19.05 -0.16 6.21
N GLY A 558 -18.87 -1.27 6.92
CA GLY A 558 -19.90 -2.27 7.18
C GLY A 558 -20.40 -2.99 5.93
N THR A 559 -19.77 -2.75 4.77
CA THR A 559 -20.08 -3.44 3.53
C THR A 559 -19.23 -4.69 3.47
N PRO A 560 -19.82 -5.90 3.49
CA PRO A 560 -19.02 -7.12 3.39
C PRO A 560 -18.20 -7.09 2.09
N PRO A 561 -16.95 -7.58 2.10
CA PRO A 561 -16.13 -7.64 0.90
C PRO A 561 -16.91 -8.30 -0.23
N VAL A 562 -16.81 -7.75 -1.45
CA VAL A 562 -17.43 -8.34 -2.64
C VAL A 562 -16.98 -9.79 -2.75
N LYS A 563 -17.90 -10.72 -2.50
CA LYS A 563 -17.61 -12.16 -2.60
C LYS A 563 -17.61 -12.54 -4.06
N HIS A 564 -16.41 -12.74 -4.60
CA HIS A 564 -16.23 -13.34 -5.91
C HIS A 564 -16.44 -14.85 -5.79
N ALA A 565 -17.33 -15.43 -6.61
CA ALA A 565 -17.63 -16.86 -6.61
C ALA A 565 -16.53 -17.67 -7.32
N ILE A 566 -15.29 -17.54 -6.82
CA ILE A 566 -14.11 -18.23 -7.36
C ILE A 566 -14.18 -19.69 -6.95
N ARG A 567 -14.12 -20.59 -7.93
CA ARG A 567 -14.11 -22.04 -7.72
C ARG A 567 -12.87 -22.68 -8.33
N GLY A 568 -12.50 -23.84 -7.81
CA GLY A 568 -11.49 -24.68 -8.43
C GLY A 568 -11.97 -25.20 -9.79
N LEU A 569 -11.03 -25.37 -10.73
CA LEU A 569 -11.27 -26.02 -12.01
C LEU A 569 -11.41 -27.53 -11.80
N THR A 570 -12.64 -27.97 -11.48
CA THR A 570 -12.97 -29.39 -11.27
C THR A 570 -13.71 -29.99 -12.46
N ASN A 571 -14.60 -29.22 -13.11
CA ASN A 571 -15.33 -29.67 -14.29
C ASN A 571 -14.68 -29.17 -15.59
N PHE A 572 -13.53 -29.75 -15.92
CA PHE A 572 -12.69 -29.29 -17.01
C PHE A 572 -13.44 -29.12 -18.34
N ASN A 573 -14.31 -30.08 -18.71
CA ASN A 573 -14.94 -30.10 -20.03
C ASN A 573 -15.93 -28.95 -20.23
N GLU A 574 -16.66 -28.54 -19.19
CA GLU A 574 -17.60 -27.41 -19.26
C GLU A 574 -16.88 -26.07 -19.32
N ASP A 575 -15.79 -25.93 -18.57
CA ASP A 575 -15.10 -24.65 -18.41
C ASP A 575 -14.08 -24.35 -19.51
N PHE A 576 -13.64 -25.38 -20.24
CA PHE A 576 -12.50 -25.25 -21.14
C PHE A 576 -12.72 -24.23 -22.27
N GLU A 577 -13.89 -24.22 -22.92
CA GLU A 577 -14.19 -23.23 -23.95
C GLU A 577 -14.14 -21.80 -23.40
N HIS A 578 -14.69 -21.63 -22.20
CA HIS A 578 -14.73 -20.35 -21.55
C HIS A 578 -13.32 -19.87 -21.15
N ILE A 579 -12.47 -20.76 -20.65
CA ILE A 579 -11.05 -20.47 -20.36
C ILE A 579 -10.32 -20.08 -21.65
N LEU A 580 -10.51 -20.82 -22.75
CA LEU A 580 -9.83 -20.53 -24.02
C LEU A 580 -10.26 -19.16 -24.57
N GLN A 581 -11.54 -18.82 -24.46
CA GLN A 581 -12.06 -17.52 -24.88
C GLN A 581 -11.53 -16.38 -23.99
N MET A 582 -11.56 -16.56 -22.66
CA MET A 582 -10.98 -15.59 -21.73
C MET A 582 -9.49 -15.38 -21.97
N TRP A 583 -8.73 -16.46 -22.20
CA TRP A 583 -7.29 -16.39 -22.45
C TRP A 583 -6.98 -15.50 -23.66
N LYS A 584 -7.72 -15.67 -24.77
CA LYS A 584 -7.56 -14.84 -25.98
C LYS A 584 -7.81 -13.35 -25.70
N THR A 585 -8.81 -13.03 -24.87
CA THR A 585 -9.12 -11.65 -24.52
C THR A 585 -8.11 -11.04 -23.54
N ILE A 586 -7.65 -11.82 -22.55
CA ILE A 586 -6.76 -11.35 -21.49
C ILE A 586 -5.31 -11.27 -21.99
N PHE A 587 -4.86 -12.25 -22.77
CA PHE A 587 -3.48 -12.39 -23.25
C PHE A 587 -3.42 -12.48 -24.79
N PRO A 588 -3.89 -11.47 -25.54
CA PRO A 588 -4.01 -11.54 -27.00
C PRO A 588 -2.67 -11.73 -27.74
N LYS A 589 -1.55 -11.27 -27.15
CA LYS A 589 -0.20 -11.46 -27.69
C LYS A 589 0.34 -12.89 -27.52
N TRP A 590 -0.30 -13.70 -26.69
CA TRP A 590 0.20 -15.00 -26.26
C TRP A 590 -0.82 -16.12 -26.53
N PRO A 591 -1.26 -16.32 -27.79
CA PRO A 591 -2.25 -17.33 -28.10
C PRO A 591 -1.70 -18.73 -27.84
N ILE A 592 -2.54 -19.61 -27.30
CA ILE A 592 -2.22 -21.03 -27.11
C ILE A 592 -3.23 -21.85 -27.90
N GLU A 593 -2.73 -22.80 -28.68
CA GLU A 593 -3.57 -23.72 -29.45
C GLU A 593 -4.43 -24.57 -28.50
N ARG A 594 -5.63 -24.93 -28.95
CA ARG A 594 -6.62 -25.68 -28.17
C ARG A 594 -6.04 -26.96 -27.56
N SER A 595 -5.43 -27.81 -28.38
CA SER A 595 -4.86 -29.09 -27.94
C SER A 595 -3.76 -28.89 -26.87
N ARG A 596 -2.90 -27.89 -27.09
CA ARG A 596 -1.82 -27.51 -26.18
C ARG A 596 -2.33 -26.97 -24.85
N MET A 597 -3.28 -26.04 -24.85
CA MET A 597 -3.91 -25.54 -23.63
C MET A 597 -4.56 -26.66 -22.81
N GLN A 598 -5.20 -27.62 -23.50
CA GLN A 598 -5.80 -28.77 -22.85
C GLN A 598 -4.78 -29.64 -22.11
N ASN A 599 -3.62 -29.86 -22.73
CA ASN A 599 -2.52 -30.61 -22.12
C ASN A 599 -1.92 -29.85 -20.93
N LEU A 600 -1.63 -28.56 -21.07
CA LEU A 600 -0.99 -27.74 -20.03
C LEU A 600 -1.83 -27.69 -18.74
N LEU A 601 -3.13 -27.45 -18.84
CA LEU A 601 -4.02 -27.33 -17.69
C LEU A 601 -4.29 -28.66 -16.96
N ARG A 602 -3.96 -29.80 -17.59
CA ARG A 602 -4.14 -31.14 -17.01
C ARG A 602 -2.88 -31.67 -16.34
N GLN A 603 -1.74 -30.98 -16.46
CA GLN A 603 -0.49 -31.47 -15.88
C GLN A 603 -0.53 -31.37 -14.34
N PRO A 604 -0.27 -32.48 -13.63
CA PRO A 604 -0.11 -32.43 -12.18
C PRO A 604 1.19 -31.68 -11.81
N PRO A 605 1.25 -31.01 -10.65
CA PRO A 605 0.21 -30.85 -9.64
C PRO A 605 -0.58 -29.53 -9.82
N GLY A 606 -1.10 -29.26 -11.03
CA GLY A 606 -1.88 -28.07 -11.34
C GLY A 606 -3.11 -27.89 -10.43
N ARG A 607 -3.31 -26.66 -9.96
CA ARG A 607 -4.47 -26.21 -9.20
C ARG A 607 -4.91 -24.87 -9.77
N HIS A 608 -6.05 -24.87 -10.42
CA HIS A 608 -6.50 -23.72 -11.20
C HIS A 608 -7.82 -23.24 -10.65
N TYR A 609 -8.01 -21.93 -10.66
CA TYR A 609 -9.18 -21.26 -10.13
C TYR A 609 -9.81 -20.44 -11.24
N ILE A 610 -11.13 -20.44 -11.29
CA ILE A 610 -11.88 -19.80 -12.34
C ILE A 610 -13.06 -19.03 -11.77
N HIS A 611 -13.41 -17.97 -12.49
CA HIS A 611 -14.58 -17.14 -12.30
C HIS A 611 -15.16 -16.86 -13.70
N GLU A 612 -16.42 -16.46 -13.79
CA GLU A 612 -17.02 -16.08 -15.07
C GLU A 612 -16.28 -14.92 -15.77
N LYS A 613 -15.46 -14.15 -15.03
CA LYS A 613 -14.74 -12.95 -15.52
C LYS A 613 -13.21 -13.02 -15.39
N GLY A 614 -12.65 -14.19 -15.07
CA GLY A 614 -11.21 -14.32 -14.91
C GLY A 614 -10.74 -15.71 -14.51
N LEU A 615 -9.43 -15.87 -14.39
CA LEU A 615 -8.77 -17.13 -14.07
C LEU A 615 -7.46 -16.91 -13.30
N CYS A 616 -7.05 -17.93 -12.55
CA CYS A 616 -5.74 -18.03 -11.92
C CYS A 616 -5.22 -19.46 -12.07
N LEU A 617 -4.04 -19.61 -12.67
CA LEU A 617 -3.37 -20.88 -12.88
C LEU A 617 -2.22 -21.00 -11.88
N SER A 618 -2.28 -21.94 -10.94
CA SER A 618 -1.17 -22.23 -10.04
C SER A 618 -0.72 -23.67 -10.06
N PHE A 619 0.50 -23.89 -9.61
CA PHE A 619 1.17 -25.19 -9.52
C PHE A 619 1.89 -25.28 -8.19
N LEU A 620 1.82 -26.45 -7.55
CA LEU A 620 2.74 -26.77 -6.46
C LEU A 620 4.07 -27.26 -7.06
N THR A 621 5.19 -26.93 -6.44
CA THR A 621 6.51 -27.49 -6.80
C THR A 621 7.00 -28.39 -5.66
N ASP A 622 8.12 -29.09 -5.85
CA ASP A 622 8.63 -30.00 -4.82
C ASP A 622 8.86 -29.28 -3.48
N GLY A 623 8.37 -29.87 -2.39
CA GLY A 623 8.44 -29.29 -1.05
C GLY A 623 7.45 -28.14 -0.81
N PRO A 624 7.73 -27.23 0.14
CA PRO A 624 6.80 -26.18 0.56
C PRO A 624 6.81 -24.95 -0.37
N HIS A 625 6.92 -25.14 -1.69
CA HIS A 625 7.08 -24.05 -2.66
C HIS A 625 5.96 -24.07 -3.71
N GLY A 626 5.38 -22.91 -4.00
CA GLY A 626 4.30 -22.76 -4.98
C GLY A 626 4.63 -21.78 -6.10
N LYS A 627 3.93 -21.91 -7.23
CA LYS A 627 4.00 -20.95 -8.34
C LYS A 627 2.64 -20.54 -8.87
N ILE A 628 2.48 -19.27 -9.24
CA ILE A 628 1.32 -18.75 -9.97
C ILE A 628 1.76 -18.47 -11.41
N ALA A 629 1.38 -19.36 -12.33
CA ALA A 629 1.74 -19.30 -13.74
C ALA A 629 1.06 -18.15 -14.47
N ALA A 630 -0.19 -17.86 -14.12
CA ALA A 630 -0.96 -16.77 -14.70
C ALA A 630 -2.08 -16.34 -13.75
N VAL A 631 -2.36 -15.03 -13.72
CA VAL A 631 -3.60 -14.47 -13.17
C VAL A 631 -4.14 -13.48 -14.18
N GLY A 632 -5.44 -13.56 -14.46
CA GLY A 632 -6.06 -12.82 -15.54
C GLY A 632 -7.49 -12.43 -15.22
N VAL A 633 -7.83 -11.17 -15.47
CA VAL A 633 -9.20 -10.62 -15.35
C VAL A 633 -9.56 -9.94 -16.66
N LEU A 634 -10.79 -10.17 -17.13
CA LEU A 634 -11.33 -9.51 -18.32
C LEU A 634 -11.21 -7.98 -18.18
N PRO A 635 -10.78 -7.26 -19.25
CA PRO A 635 -10.49 -5.83 -19.18
C PRO A 635 -11.56 -4.98 -18.49
N GLU A 636 -12.83 -5.23 -18.80
CA GLU A 636 -14.00 -4.49 -18.30
C GLU A 636 -14.35 -4.79 -16.83
N TYR A 637 -13.74 -5.81 -16.22
CA TYR A 637 -13.91 -6.16 -14.81
C TYR A 637 -12.68 -5.84 -13.93
N ARG A 638 -11.62 -5.28 -14.51
CA ARG A 638 -10.43 -4.86 -13.75
C ARG A 638 -10.79 -3.74 -12.76
N GLY A 639 -10.06 -3.68 -11.64
CA GLY A 639 -10.31 -2.69 -10.58
C GLY A 639 -11.42 -3.05 -9.59
N ASN A 640 -12.11 -4.20 -9.76
CA ASN A 640 -13.19 -4.66 -8.88
C ASN A 640 -12.74 -5.71 -7.83
N GLY A 641 -11.44 -5.81 -7.54
CA GLY A 641 -10.88 -6.73 -6.54
C GLY A 641 -10.82 -8.21 -6.93
N LEU A 642 -11.32 -8.61 -8.11
CA LEU A 642 -11.32 -10.01 -8.54
C LEU A 642 -9.90 -10.61 -8.65
N GLY A 643 -8.91 -9.84 -9.13
CA GLY A 643 -7.51 -10.27 -9.19
C GLY A 643 -6.94 -10.56 -7.80
N THR A 644 -7.16 -9.66 -6.83
CA THR A 644 -6.76 -9.84 -5.44
C THR A 644 -7.44 -11.07 -4.82
N ALA A 645 -8.73 -11.28 -5.10
CA ALA A 645 -9.46 -12.45 -4.63
C ALA A 645 -8.89 -13.77 -5.18
N PHE A 646 -8.45 -13.79 -6.45
CA PHE A 646 -7.72 -14.92 -7.02
C PHE A 646 -6.40 -15.19 -6.30
N MET A 647 -5.60 -14.16 -6.03
CA MET A 647 -4.32 -14.31 -5.33
C MET A 647 -4.52 -14.88 -3.93
N LYS A 648 -5.45 -14.32 -3.15
CA LYS A 648 -5.80 -14.81 -1.80
C LYS A 648 -6.29 -16.26 -1.84
N LYS A 649 -7.15 -16.62 -2.80
CA LYS A 649 -7.64 -17.99 -2.96
C LYS A 649 -6.51 -18.96 -3.29
N ALA A 650 -5.64 -18.61 -4.25
CA ALA A 650 -4.51 -19.43 -4.64
C ALA A 650 -3.53 -19.64 -3.49
N GLN A 651 -3.17 -18.59 -2.76
CA GLN A 651 -2.30 -18.67 -1.58
C GLN A 651 -2.88 -19.59 -0.50
N ALA A 652 -4.16 -19.43 -0.15
CA ALA A 652 -4.80 -20.23 0.90
C ALA A 652 -4.84 -21.72 0.56
N GLU A 653 -5.21 -22.06 -0.67
CA GLU A 653 -5.32 -23.44 -1.15
C GLU A 653 -3.95 -24.11 -1.29
N LEU A 654 -2.94 -23.39 -1.81
CA LEU A 654 -1.56 -23.90 -1.89
C LEU A 654 -0.98 -24.16 -0.49
N ARG A 655 -1.25 -23.28 0.49
CA ARG A 655 -0.89 -23.50 1.90
C ARG A 655 -1.56 -24.73 2.49
N SER A 656 -2.87 -24.89 2.27
CA SER A 656 -3.62 -26.06 2.73
C SER A 656 -3.03 -27.36 2.17
N MET A 657 -2.67 -27.35 0.88
CA MET A 657 -2.08 -28.50 0.21
C MET A 657 -0.68 -28.85 0.68
N ALA A 658 0.21 -27.86 0.85
CA ALA A 658 1.55 -28.12 1.38
C ALA A 658 1.49 -28.83 2.74
N ARG A 659 0.54 -28.43 3.60
CA ARG A 659 0.27 -29.13 4.87
C ARG A 659 -0.24 -30.56 4.64
N ALA A 660 -1.19 -30.73 3.73
CA ALA A 660 -1.78 -32.05 3.43
C ALA A 660 -0.76 -33.05 2.85
N ASN A 661 0.24 -32.56 2.12
CA ASN A 661 1.32 -33.38 1.56
C ASN A 661 2.42 -33.72 2.58
N GLY A 662 2.38 -33.15 3.79
CA GLY A 662 3.43 -33.32 4.80
C GLY A 662 4.65 -32.41 4.61
N ASP A 663 4.60 -31.44 3.69
CA ASP A 663 5.68 -30.50 3.40
C ASP A 663 5.78 -29.34 4.43
N GLY A 664 4.77 -29.22 5.30
CA GLY A 664 4.68 -28.16 6.31
C GLY A 664 3.95 -26.91 5.79
N GLU A 665 4.34 -25.74 6.29
CA GLU A 665 3.80 -24.47 5.79
C GLU A 665 4.46 -24.06 4.48
N LEU A 666 3.68 -23.47 3.56
CA LEU A 666 4.19 -22.91 2.31
C LEU A 666 5.24 -21.83 2.63
N LYS A 667 6.49 -22.05 2.20
CA LYS A 667 7.66 -21.20 2.47
C LYS A 667 7.86 -20.11 1.43
N SER A 668 7.45 -20.32 0.19
CA SER A 668 7.54 -19.29 -0.85
C SER A 668 6.48 -19.48 -1.94
N LEU A 669 6.16 -18.37 -2.60
CA LEU A 669 5.30 -18.35 -3.78
C LEU A 669 5.93 -17.43 -4.84
N GLU A 670 6.11 -17.93 -6.06
CA GLU A 670 6.71 -17.16 -7.17
C GLU A 670 5.70 -16.94 -8.31
N ILE A 671 5.83 -15.80 -9.00
CA ILE A 671 5.08 -15.56 -10.24
C ILE A 671 5.86 -16.14 -11.43
N GLY A 672 5.19 -17.01 -12.18
CA GLY A 672 5.78 -17.78 -13.28
C GLY A 672 5.52 -19.28 -13.13
N SER A 673 6.20 -20.10 -13.93
CA SER A 673 6.00 -21.57 -13.95
C SER A 673 7.23 -22.30 -14.47
N VAL A 674 7.42 -23.56 -14.03
CA VAL A 674 8.56 -24.40 -14.43
C VAL A 674 8.14 -25.41 -15.49
N PHE A 675 7.32 -26.38 -15.10
CA PHE A 675 6.69 -27.36 -15.98
C PHE A 675 5.28 -27.65 -15.42
N PRO A 676 4.20 -27.47 -16.20
CA PRO A 676 4.18 -26.88 -17.54
C PRO A 676 4.67 -25.42 -17.53
N ARG A 677 5.24 -24.96 -18.65
CA ARG A 677 5.85 -23.64 -18.83
C ARG A 677 4.93 -22.73 -19.61
N PHE A 678 4.27 -21.82 -18.88
CA PHE A 678 3.72 -20.59 -19.45
C PHE A 678 4.86 -19.58 -19.59
N TRP A 679 4.88 -18.54 -18.76
CA TRP A 679 6.07 -17.71 -18.59
C TRP A 679 6.91 -18.25 -17.43
N PRO A 680 8.25 -18.24 -17.54
CA PRO A 680 9.12 -18.61 -16.42
C PRO A 680 9.06 -17.60 -15.27
N GLN A 681 8.86 -16.33 -15.62
CA GLN A 681 8.71 -15.16 -14.73
C GLN A 681 7.82 -14.11 -15.44
N VAL A 682 7.65 -12.90 -14.90
CA VAL A 682 6.78 -11.87 -15.52
C VAL A 682 7.49 -11.23 -16.72
N PRO A 683 6.87 -11.17 -17.92
CA PRO A 683 7.48 -10.50 -19.07
C PRO A 683 7.78 -9.02 -18.81
N THR A 684 8.98 -8.56 -19.19
CA THR A 684 9.40 -7.17 -18.93
C THR A 684 8.61 -6.14 -19.73
N ASP A 685 8.00 -6.55 -20.85
CA ASP A 685 7.17 -5.71 -21.73
C ASP A 685 5.71 -5.59 -21.24
N PHE A 686 5.34 -6.24 -20.13
CA PHE A 686 4.03 -6.04 -19.52
C PHE A 686 3.93 -4.64 -18.90
N PRO A 687 2.75 -3.99 -18.97
CA PRO A 687 2.52 -2.69 -18.32
C PRO A 687 2.92 -2.69 -16.85
N GLN A 688 3.53 -1.59 -16.39
CA GLN A 688 3.98 -1.44 -15.02
C GLN A 688 2.85 -1.64 -14.01
N GLU A 689 1.63 -1.19 -14.33
CA GLU A 689 0.43 -1.41 -13.49
C GLU A 689 0.15 -2.89 -13.16
N PHE A 690 0.47 -3.83 -14.07
CA PHE A 690 0.28 -5.26 -13.82
C PHE A 690 1.39 -5.84 -12.95
N LYS A 691 2.56 -5.21 -12.97
CA LYS A 691 3.70 -5.57 -12.13
C LYS A 691 3.54 -5.03 -10.72
N ASP A 692 3.02 -3.81 -10.61
CA ASP A 692 2.67 -3.17 -9.34
C ASP A 692 1.56 -3.95 -8.62
N PHE A 693 0.63 -4.59 -9.36
CA PHE A 693 -0.36 -5.50 -8.78
C PHE A 693 0.29 -6.61 -7.92
N PHE A 694 1.41 -7.20 -8.34
CA PHE A 694 2.09 -8.22 -7.54
C PHE A 694 2.74 -7.61 -6.30
N LEU A 695 3.35 -6.44 -6.43
CA LEU A 695 3.95 -5.70 -5.31
C LEU A 695 2.89 -5.34 -4.25
N HIS A 696 1.74 -4.83 -4.69
CA HIS A 696 0.58 -4.55 -3.84
C HIS A 696 0.01 -5.81 -3.18
N SER A 697 0.13 -6.96 -3.83
CA SER A 697 -0.31 -8.27 -3.30
C SER A 697 0.70 -8.94 -2.36
N GLY A 698 1.75 -8.23 -1.94
CA GLY A 698 2.73 -8.73 -0.98
C GLY A 698 3.98 -9.37 -1.58
N PHE A 699 4.10 -9.44 -2.91
CA PHE A 699 5.31 -9.93 -3.55
C PHE A 699 6.37 -8.85 -3.58
N HIS A 700 7.63 -9.25 -3.71
CA HIS A 700 8.74 -8.35 -3.99
C HIS A 700 9.45 -8.77 -5.28
N LYS A 701 10.03 -7.78 -5.97
CA LYS A 701 10.84 -8.05 -7.16
C LYS A 701 12.10 -8.80 -6.75
N SER A 702 12.47 -9.83 -7.52
CA SER A 702 13.69 -10.61 -7.31
C SER A 702 14.93 -9.76 -7.64
N THR A 703 16.00 -9.94 -6.87
CA THR A 703 17.31 -9.35 -7.15
C THR A 703 18.14 -10.17 -8.14
N ALA A 704 17.66 -11.36 -8.52
CA ALA A 704 18.29 -12.19 -9.53
C ALA A 704 18.29 -11.50 -10.91
N PRO A 705 19.29 -11.76 -11.76
CA PRO A 705 19.26 -11.30 -13.15
C PRO A 705 17.99 -11.74 -13.86
N THR A 706 17.52 -10.93 -14.82
CA THR A 706 16.36 -11.25 -15.66
C THR A 706 16.55 -12.61 -16.36
N ALA A 707 15.48 -13.36 -16.54
CA ALA A 707 15.48 -14.55 -17.39
C ALA A 707 15.26 -14.16 -18.86
N ARG A 708 15.79 -14.93 -19.81
CA ARG A 708 15.59 -14.70 -21.24
C ARG A 708 15.22 -15.99 -21.97
N ASP A 709 14.33 -15.87 -22.93
CA ASP A 709 14.16 -16.86 -23.99
C ASP A 709 14.88 -16.34 -25.24
N LEU A 710 15.72 -17.20 -25.80
CA LEU A 710 16.56 -16.89 -26.94
C LEU A 710 16.10 -17.65 -28.18
N TYR A 711 16.32 -17.06 -29.34
CA TYR A 711 16.02 -17.69 -30.62
C TYR A 711 17.20 -17.56 -31.59
N ARG A 712 17.38 -18.58 -32.43
CA ARG A 712 18.31 -18.55 -33.56
C ARG A 712 17.71 -19.25 -34.77
N ASP A 713 17.85 -18.63 -35.94
CA ASP A 713 17.63 -19.28 -37.23
C ASP A 713 18.83 -20.15 -37.59
N ILE A 714 18.57 -21.42 -37.91
CA ILE A 714 19.60 -22.41 -38.24
C ILE A 714 19.48 -22.94 -39.67
N ARG A 715 18.71 -22.29 -40.56
CA ARG A 715 18.68 -22.64 -41.99
C ARG A 715 20.03 -22.41 -42.65
N GLY A 716 20.76 -21.39 -42.19
CA GLY A 716 22.15 -21.11 -42.55
C GLY A 716 23.17 -21.82 -41.64
N PRO A 717 24.39 -21.25 -41.49
CA PRO A 717 25.37 -21.74 -40.51
C PRO A 717 24.83 -21.73 -39.08
N VAL A 718 24.95 -22.86 -38.37
CA VAL A 718 24.35 -23.02 -37.02
C VAL A 718 25.04 -22.20 -35.93
N ALA A 719 26.24 -21.67 -36.20
CA ALA A 719 26.98 -20.75 -35.34
C ALA A 719 27.87 -19.84 -36.20
N PRO A 720 28.42 -18.75 -35.63
CA PRO A 720 29.39 -17.91 -36.32
C PRO A 720 30.61 -18.70 -36.82
N PRO A 721 31.22 -18.32 -37.98
CA PRO A 721 32.30 -19.08 -38.61
C PRO A 721 33.49 -19.39 -37.69
N GLU A 722 33.92 -18.43 -36.88
CA GLU A 722 35.01 -18.58 -35.92
C GLU A 722 34.69 -19.60 -34.81
N THR A 723 33.42 -19.71 -34.44
CA THR A 723 32.96 -20.72 -33.47
C THR A 723 32.91 -22.10 -34.11
N LEU A 724 32.44 -22.21 -35.35
CA LEU A 724 32.46 -23.46 -36.11
C LEU A 724 33.90 -23.97 -36.32
N GLU A 725 34.81 -23.09 -36.70
CA GLU A 725 36.23 -23.42 -36.86
C GLU A 725 36.83 -23.92 -35.54
N ARG A 726 36.56 -23.21 -34.43
CA ARG A 726 37.01 -23.63 -33.10
C ARG A 726 36.49 -25.01 -32.71
N VAL A 727 35.20 -25.28 -32.94
CA VAL A 727 34.58 -26.58 -32.63
C VAL A 727 35.13 -27.68 -33.53
N SER A 728 35.41 -27.40 -34.81
CA SER A 728 35.99 -28.38 -35.74
C SER A 728 37.38 -28.88 -35.33
N LYS A 729 38.12 -28.08 -34.56
CA LYS A 729 39.46 -28.43 -34.04
C LYS A 729 39.41 -29.19 -32.71
N MET A 730 38.23 -29.36 -32.09
CA MET A 730 38.09 -30.08 -30.83
C MET A 730 38.01 -31.59 -31.07
N ASN A 731 38.82 -32.36 -30.34
CA ASN A 731 38.74 -33.82 -30.33
C ASN A 731 37.67 -34.29 -29.35
N LEU A 732 36.40 -34.21 -29.75
CA LEU A 732 35.25 -34.66 -28.96
C LEU A 732 34.34 -35.53 -29.83
N LYS A 733 33.75 -36.58 -29.24
CA LYS A 733 32.78 -37.44 -29.91
C LYS A 733 31.37 -37.05 -29.49
N PHE A 734 30.40 -37.15 -30.40
CA PHE A 734 29.00 -36.82 -30.14
C PHE A 734 28.09 -37.86 -30.76
N SER A 735 26.98 -38.17 -30.08
CA SER A 735 25.91 -38.97 -30.65
C SER A 735 24.57 -38.60 -30.04
N PRO A 736 23.45 -38.83 -30.77
CA PRO A 736 22.14 -38.89 -30.14
C PRO A 736 22.13 -39.95 -29.03
N TRP A 737 21.34 -39.71 -28.00
CA TRP A 737 21.16 -40.65 -26.90
C TRP A 737 20.38 -41.89 -27.36
N SER A 738 20.65 -43.03 -26.72
CA SER A 738 20.01 -44.31 -27.02
C SER A 738 19.75 -45.08 -25.72
N PRO A 739 18.90 -46.12 -25.73
CA PRO A 739 18.65 -46.93 -24.53
C PRO A 739 19.93 -47.52 -23.92
N ALA A 740 20.94 -47.85 -24.73
CA ALA A 740 22.22 -48.37 -24.25
C ALA A 740 23.03 -47.34 -23.43
N LEU A 741 22.77 -46.05 -23.65
CA LEU A 741 23.42 -44.94 -22.95
C LEU A 741 22.64 -44.47 -21.72
N TYR A 742 21.51 -45.11 -21.39
CA TYR A 742 20.56 -44.64 -20.39
C TYR A 742 21.15 -44.63 -18.98
N GLU A 743 21.71 -45.75 -18.52
CA GLU A 743 22.14 -45.91 -17.13
C GLU A 743 23.23 -44.92 -16.71
N GLU A 744 24.27 -44.74 -17.55
CA GLU A 744 25.33 -43.77 -17.28
C GLU A 744 24.79 -42.33 -17.32
N CYS A 745 23.94 -42.01 -18.31
CA CYS A 745 23.34 -40.68 -18.42
C CYS A 745 22.53 -40.35 -17.17
N MET A 746 21.61 -41.23 -16.77
CA MET A 746 20.76 -41.00 -15.61
C MET A 746 21.54 -40.95 -14.30
N THR A 747 22.59 -41.77 -14.17
CA THR A 747 23.50 -41.70 -13.02
C THR A 747 24.18 -40.33 -12.93
N LYS A 748 24.71 -39.82 -14.05
CA LYS A 748 25.38 -38.51 -14.10
C LYS A 748 24.41 -37.33 -14.03
N GLN A 749 23.21 -37.43 -14.61
CA GLN A 749 22.15 -36.42 -14.45
C GLN A 749 21.75 -36.28 -12.98
N ARG A 750 21.51 -37.42 -12.32
CA ARG A 750 21.29 -37.48 -10.88
C ARG A 750 22.54 -37.15 -10.09
N GLY A 751 23.76 -37.20 -10.61
CA GLY A 751 24.96 -36.78 -9.88
C GLY A 751 25.15 -35.27 -9.93
N ASN A 752 25.06 -34.70 -11.13
CA ASN A 752 25.47 -33.34 -11.45
C ASN A 752 24.33 -32.31 -11.35
N PHE A 753 23.06 -32.70 -11.55
CA PHE A 753 21.95 -31.77 -11.80
C PHE A 753 20.69 -32.06 -10.95
N ARG A 754 20.85 -32.59 -9.72
CA ARG A 754 19.75 -33.03 -8.83
C ARG A 754 18.65 -32.00 -8.57
N GLN A 755 18.93 -30.70 -8.68
CA GLN A 755 18.06 -29.65 -8.13
C GLN A 755 17.21 -28.90 -9.16
N ILE A 756 17.12 -29.35 -10.43
CA ILE A 756 16.62 -28.48 -11.53
C ILE A 756 15.48 -29.12 -12.35
N GLY A 757 14.87 -30.22 -11.89
CA GLY A 757 13.80 -30.91 -12.63
C GLY A 757 14.24 -31.53 -13.96
N TRP A 758 15.53 -31.42 -14.32
CA TRP A 758 16.10 -31.94 -15.56
C TRP A 758 15.98 -33.46 -15.63
N VAL A 759 16.26 -34.17 -14.53
CA VAL A 759 16.16 -35.63 -14.44
C VAL A 759 14.81 -36.13 -14.96
N ASN A 760 13.71 -35.49 -14.56
CA ASN A 760 12.36 -35.85 -14.98
C ASN A 760 12.15 -35.66 -16.50
N ALA A 761 12.77 -34.65 -17.11
CA ALA A 761 12.69 -34.46 -18.56
C ALA A 761 13.37 -35.61 -19.34
N TYR A 762 14.55 -36.06 -18.88
CA TYR A 762 15.24 -37.21 -19.48
C TYR A 762 14.45 -38.52 -19.27
N GLU A 763 13.90 -38.74 -18.08
CA GLU A 763 13.06 -39.90 -17.78
C GLU A 763 11.79 -39.92 -18.63
N THR A 764 11.15 -38.77 -18.82
CA THR A 764 9.94 -38.63 -19.65
C THR A 764 10.24 -38.92 -21.12
N LEU A 765 11.36 -38.44 -21.67
CA LEU A 765 11.78 -38.76 -23.03
C LEU A 765 12.07 -40.25 -23.18
N ALA A 766 12.79 -40.86 -22.23
CA ALA A 766 13.11 -42.28 -22.25
C ALA A 766 11.84 -43.15 -22.20
N ALA A 767 10.90 -42.82 -21.30
CA ALA A 767 9.61 -43.52 -21.17
C ALA A 767 8.74 -43.46 -22.44
N ARG A 768 8.94 -42.46 -23.30
CA ARG A 768 8.27 -42.32 -24.60
C ARG A 768 9.13 -42.80 -25.78
N ASN A 769 10.25 -43.46 -25.53
CA ASN A 769 11.21 -43.89 -26.55
C ASN A 769 11.76 -42.74 -27.42
N GLN A 770 11.81 -41.52 -26.88
CA GLN A 770 12.31 -40.32 -27.56
C GLN A 770 13.76 -39.98 -27.19
N HIS A 771 14.60 -41.00 -26.98
CA HIS A 771 16.03 -40.81 -26.64
C HIS A 771 16.78 -39.95 -27.67
N HIS A 772 16.40 -40.07 -28.95
CA HIS A 772 16.99 -39.29 -30.05
C HIS A 772 16.80 -37.76 -29.92
N GLU A 773 15.99 -37.29 -28.96
CA GLU A 773 15.83 -35.86 -28.62
C GLU A 773 16.90 -35.35 -27.66
N VAL A 774 17.95 -36.13 -27.38
CA VAL A 774 19.07 -35.76 -26.52
C VAL A 774 20.38 -35.94 -27.27
N MET A 775 21.26 -34.95 -27.21
CA MET A 775 22.63 -35.04 -27.70
C MET A 775 23.58 -35.32 -26.53
N VAL A 776 24.52 -36.25 -26.73
CA VAL A 776 25.52 -36.64 -25.73
C VAL A 776 26.92 -36.37 -26.28
N ALA A 777 27.78 -35.78 -25.46
CA ALA A 777 29.21 -35.64 -25.72
C ALA A 777 29.98 -36.71 -24.95
N PHE A 778 31.02 -37.25 -25.59
CA PHE A 778 31.87 -38.30 -25.03
C PHE A 778 33.33 -37.86 -25.00
N ASP A 779 34.00 -38.27 -23.94
CA ASP A 779 35.44 -38.18 -23.82
C ASP A 779 36.10 -39.08 -24.89
N PRO A 780 37.03 -38.56 -25.70
CA PRO A 780 37.55 -39.29 -26.85
C PRO A 780 38.34 -40.54 -26.45
N ASP A 781 38.97 -40.52 -25.27
CA ASP A 781 39.93 -41.51 -24.80
C ASP A 781 39.23 -42.59 -23.98
N THR A 782 38.33 -42.19 -23.08
CA THR A 782 37.63 -43.10 -22.16
C THR A 782 36.26 -43.54 -22.67
N ASN A 783 35.71 -42.82 -23.66
CA ASN A 783 34.35 -42.97 -24.16
C ASN A 783 33.26 -42.75 -23.08
N ALA A 784 33.61 -42.13 -21.96
CA ALA A 784 32.67 -41.75 -20.92
C ALA A 784 31.80 -40.56 -21.37
N GLN A 785 30.54 -40.52 -20.95
CA GLN A 785 29.65 -39.39 -21.21
C GLN A 785 30.07 -38.16 -20.39
N ILE A 786 30.34 -37.04 -21.05
CA ILE A 786 30.87 -35.82 -20.42
C ILE A 786 30.04 -34.56 -20.67
N GLY A 787 28.95 -34.66 -21.44
CA GLY A 787 28.00 -33.56 -21.63
C GLY A 787 26.69 -34.03 -22.25
N TRP A 788 25.61 -33.31 -21.95
CA TRP A 788 24.24 -33.64 -22.39
C TRP A 788 23.45 -32.37 -22.66
N THR A 789 22.58 -32.41 -23.66
CA THR A 789 21.57 -31.38 -23.88
C THR A 789 20.33 -32.00 -24.49
N LEU A 790 19.16 -31.50 -24.11
CA LEU A 790 17.96 -31.72 -24.90
C LEU A 790 18.13 -30.97 -26.23
N MET A 791 17.70 -31.61 -27.32
CA MET A 791 17.64 -31.07 -28.68
C MET A 791 16.29 -31.44 -29.30
N CYS A 792 15.24 -31.10 -28.57
CA CYS A 792 13.87 -31.53 -28.80
C CYS A 792 13.30 -30.92 -30.09
N SER A 793 12.66 -31.75 -30.91
CA SER A 793 11.80 -31.26 -31.99
C SER A 793 10.49 -30.67 -31.43
N HIS A 794 9.73 -29.98 -32.29
CA HIS A 794 8.40 -29.48 -31.95
C HIS A 794 7.45 -30.57 -31.41
N TYR A 795 7.64 -31.82 -31.86
CA TYR A 795 6.80 -32.97 -31.52
C TYR A 795 7.35 -33.85 -30.38
N ALA A 796 8.44 -33.42 -29.74
CA ALA A 796 8.93 -34.09 -28.53
C ALA A 796 7.90 -33.92 -27.40
N ILE A 797 7.72 -34.95 -26.57
CA ILE A 797 6.77 -34.90 -25.44
C ILE A 797 7.08 -33.77 -24.46
N ILE A 798 8.36 -33.38 -24.36
CA ILE A 798 8.81 -32.26 -23.52
C ILE A 798 8.38 -30.92 -24.13
N SER A 799 8.42 -30.78 -25.46
CA SER A 799 8.02 -29.55 -26.15
C SER A 799 6.54 -29.22 -25.95
N ASP A 800 5.69 -30.20 -25.69
CA ASP A 800 4.27 -30.01 -25.37
C ASP A 800 4.02 -29.32 -24.02
N ALA A 801 5.01 -29.32 -23.13
CA ALA A 801 4.93 -28.61 -21.87
C ALA A 801 5.22 -27.09 -22.00
N PHE A 802 5.59 -26.59 -23.18
CA PHE A 802 5.92 -25.18 -23.41
C PHE A 802 4.77 -24.48 -24.14
N ALA A 803 4.11 -23.55 -23.46
CA ALA A 803 2.93 -22.87 -23.98
C ALA A 803 3.21 -22.06 -25.24
N PHE A 804 4.37 -21.40 -25.30
CA PHE A 804 4.67 -20.37 -26.29
C PHE A 804 5.74 -20.77 -27.31
N LEU A 805 6.27 -22.00 -27.25
CA LEU A 805 7.20 -22.51 -28.27
C LEU A 805 6.64 -22.37 -29.71
N PRO A 806 5.33 -22.61 -29.98
CA PRO A 806 4.76 -22.41 -31.31
C PRO A 806 4.76 -20.97 -31.82
N LEU A 807 4.96 -19.97 -30.94
CA LEU A 807 4.99 -18.55 -31.30
C LEU A 807 6.37 -18.10 -31.79
N MET A 808 7.39 -18.97 -31.69
CA MET A 808 8.72 -18.70 -32.21
C MET A 808 8.70 -18.53 -33.73
N PRO A 809 9.65 -17.77 -34.32
CA PRO A 809 9.60 -17.40 -35.74
C PRO A 809 9.45 -18.58 -36.73
N SER A 810 10.04 -19.74 -36.45
CA SER A 810 9.93 -20.95 -37.29
C SER A 810 8.70 -21.81 -37.00
N LYS A 811 7.81 -21.42 -36.08
CA LYS A 811 6.56 -22.13 -35.73
C LYS A 811 6.80 -23.62 -35.43
N GLU A 812 6.10 -24.53 -36.11
CA GLU A 812 6.24 -26.00 -36.00
C GLU A 812 7.62 -26.53 -36.41
N LYS A 813 8.44 -25.70 -37.07
CA LYS A 813 9.85 -26.01 -37.39
C LYS A 813 10.83 -25.46 -36.35
N THR A 814 10.32 -24.96 -35.22
CA THR A 814 11.15 -24.55 -34.09
C THR A 814 11.41 -25.75 -33.17
N GLY A 815 12.68 -26.03 -32.90
CA GLY A 815 13.11 -26.96 -31.87
C GLY A 815 13.47 -26.27 -30.55
N LEU A 816 13.62 -27.05 -29.49
CA LEU A 816 13.98 -26.58 -28.16
C LEU A 816 15.31 -27.20 -27.73
N ILE A 817 16.25 -26.35 -27.33
CA ILE A 817 17.44 -26.76 -26.58
C ILE A 817 17.26 -26.36 -25.12
N ALA A 818 17.39 -27.34 -24.23
CA ALA A 818 17.26 -27.17 -22.78
C ALA A 818 18.15 -28.17 -22.04
N CYS A 819 18.31 -27.97 -20.72
CA CYS A 819 19.11 -28.85 -19.85
C CYS A 819 20.56 -29.06 -20.35
N VAL A 820 21.21 -27.98 -20.78
CA VAL A 820 22.61 -28.00 -21.25
C VAL A 820 23.52 -28.21 -20.04
N GLY A 821 24.14 -29.38 -19.96
CA GLY A 821 24.98 -29.79 -18.83
C GLY A 821 26.32 -30.35 -19.28
N VAL A 822 27.38 -30.01 -18.56
CA VAL A 822 28.73 -30.59 -18.72
C VAL A 822 29.13 -31.24 -17.41
N ASP A 823 29.64 -32.46 -17.51
CA ASP A 823 30.19 -33.18 -16.36
C ASP A 823 31.29 -32.36 -15.68
N GLU A 824 31.38 -32.43 -14.35
CA GLU A 824 32.37 -31.67 -13.60
C GLU A 824 33.80 -31.91 -14.10
N SER A 825 34.14 -33.15 -14.47
CA SER A 825 35.47 -33.53 -14.98
C SER A 825 35.83 -32.89 -16.33
N ALA A 826 34.85 -32.33 -17.04
CA ALA A 826 35.00 -31.79 -18.39
C ALA A 826 34.69 -30.29 -18.52
N ARG A 827 34.39 -29.61 -17.41
CA ARG A 827 34.18 -28.15 -17.40
C ARG A 827 35.45 -27.40 -17.82
N GLY A 828 35.28 -26.25 -18.47
CA GLY A 828 36.39 -25.43 -18.98
C GLY A 828 37.03 -25.92 -20.30
N LYS A 829 36.75 -27.14 -20.74
CA LYS A 829 37.32 -27.74 -21.98
C LYS A 829 36.58 -27.37 -23.27
N GLY A 830 35.57 -26.50 -23.20
CA GLY A 830 34.76 -26.09 -24.36
C GLY A 830 33.65 -27.07 -24.77
N VAL A 831 33.44 -28.16 -24.02
CA VAL A 831 32.44 -29.20 -24.31
C VAL A 831 31.04 -28.63 -24.51
N GLY A 832 30.57 -27.75 -23.63
CA GLY A 832 29.22 -27.18 -23.73
C GLY A 832 28.98 -26.40 -25.03
N LEU A 833 29.99 -25.66 -25.50
CA LEU A 833 29.89 -24.91 -26.77
C LEU A 833 29.83 -25.87 -27.97
N ALA A 834 30.71 -26.87 -28.00
CA ALA A 834 30.74 -27.86 -29.07
C ALA A 834 29.47 -28.72 -29.10
N LEU A 835 28.97 -29.09 -27.92
CA LEU A 835 27.73 -29.84 -27.75
C LEU A 835 26.54 -29.10 -28.37
N LEU A 836 26.41 -27.79 -28.15
CA LEU A 836 25.35 -26.98 -28.74
C LEU A 836 25.47 -26.87 -30.25
N VAL A 837 26.68 -26.67 -30.79
CA VAL A 837 26.91 -26.66 -32.24
C VAL A 837 26.48 -27.99 -32.85
N LYS A 838 26.91 -29.12 -32.28
CA LYS A 838 26.55 -30.45 -32.78
C LYS A 838 25.08 -30.78 -32.64
N ALA A 839 24.45 -30.36 -31.55
CA ALA A 839 23.00 -30.46 -31.39
C ALA A 839 22.27 -29.69 -32.49
N MET A 840 22.65 -28.45 -32.77
CA MET A 840 22.00 -27.64 -33.81
C MET A 840 22.26 -28.18 -35.22
N GLU A 841 23.46 -28.69 -35.52
CA GLU A 841 23.74 -29.38 -36.81
C GLU A 841 22.80 -30.56 -37.00
N HIS A 842 22.68 -31.42 -35.99
CA HIS A 842 21.80 -32.59 -36.03
C HIS A 842 20.30 -32.20 -36.07
N MET A 843 19.89 -31.16 -35.35
CA MET A 843 18.53 -30.61 -35.42
C MET A 843 18.21 -30.13 -36.85
N ARG A 844 19.14 -29.43 -37.50
CA ARG A 844 18.99 -28.99 -38.89
C ARG A 844 18.85 -30.16 -39.85
N GLU A 845 19.65 -31.21 -39.69
CA GLU A 845 19.54 -32.46 -40.47
C GLU A 845 18.17 -33.13 -40.32
N ARG A 846 17.54 -32.98 -39.15
CA ARG A 846 16.17 -33.43 -38.85
C ARG A 846 15.07 -32.49 -39.38
N GLY A 847 15.44 -31.43 -40.09
CA GLY A 847 14.50 -30.48 -40.70
C GLY A 847 13.97 -29.42 -39.75
N ILE A 848 14.69 -29.12 -38.66
CA ILE A 848 14.42 -27.99 -37.77
C ILE A 848 15.06 -26.73 -38.38
N GLU A 849 14.30 -25.64 -38.44
CA GLU A 849 14.71 -24.39 -39.10
C GLU A 849 15.14 -23.31 -38.10
N GLY A 850 14.64 -23.38 -36.86
CA GLY A 850 15.00 -22.46 -35.79
C GLY A 850 15.08 -23.15 -34.43
N VAL A 851 15.86 -22.59 -33.52
CA VAL A 851 16.06 -23.15 -32.18
C VAL A 851 15.72 -22.11 -31.13
N CYS A 852 14.91 -22.50 -30.16
CA CYS A 852 14.68 -21.76 -28.93
C CYS A 852 15.56 -22.33 -27.81
N ILE A 853 16.17 -21.44 -27.03
CA ILE A 853 16.78 -21.77 -25.74
C ILE A 853 16.06 -20.94 -24.69
N ASP A 854 15.37 -21.60 -23.78
CA ASP A 854 14.44 -20.94 -22.90
C ASP A 854 15.00 -20.79 -21.47
N TRP A 855 14.49 -19.79 -20.75
CA TRP A 855 14.79 -19.48 -19.35
C TRP A 855 16.30 -19.46 -18.99
N VAL A 856 17.08 -18.62 -19.69
CA VAL A 856 18.52 -18.45 -19.42
C VAL A 856 18.86 -17.16 -18.68
N VAL A 857 19.75 -17.28 -17.69
CA VAL A 857 20.29 -16.15 -16.92
C VAL A 857 21.75 -15.84 -17.28
N ILE A 858 22.47 -16.79 -17.87
CA ILE A 858 23.86 -16.60 -18.32
C ILE A 858 23.88 -15.61 -19.50
N ARG A 859 24.82 -14.67 -19.47
CA ARG A 859 25.01 -13.65 -20.50
C ARG A 859 26.28 -13.90 -21.31
N GLY A 860 26.23 -13.62 -22.61
CA GLY A 860 27.35 -13.73 -23.53
C GLY A 860 27.74 -15.15 -23.95
N PHE A 861 27.15 -16.20 -23.37
CA PHE A 861 27.46 -17.58 -23.76
C PHE A 861 26.71 -18.01 -25.02
N TYR A 862 25.39 -17.84 -25.04
CA TYR A 862 24.55 -18.22 -26.19
C TYR A 862 24.62 -17.17 -27.31
N GLU A 863 24.85 -15.91 -26.98
CA GLU A 863 25.05 -14.82 -27.94
C GLU A 863 26.30 -15.05 -28.81
N ARG A 864 27.32 -15.75 -28.28
CA ARG A 864 28.48 -16.19 -29.08
C ARG A 864 28.14 -17.27 -30.10
N LEU A 865 27.05 -18.01 -29.90
CA LEU A 865 26.47 -18.90 -30.89
C LEU A 865 25.51 -18.13 -31.83
N GLY A 866 25.38 -16.81 -31.65
CA GLY A 866 24.51 -15.91 -32.40
C GLY A 866 23.03 -16.13 -32.11
N PHE A 867 22.68 -16.49 -30.88
CA PHE A 867 21.32 -16.41 -30.39
C PHE A 867 20.95 -14.97 -30.06
N GLU A 868 19.71 -14.59 -30.37
CA GLU A 868 19.15 -13.28 -30.08
C GLU A 868 18.07 -13.41 -29.00
N VAL A 869 17.86 -12.34 -28.23
CA VAL A 869 16.81 -12.31 -27.20
C VAL A 869 15.45 -12.18 -27.87
N CYS A 870 14.58 -13.16 -27.64
CA CYS A 870 13.19 -13.11 -28.09
C CYS A 870 12.30 -12.49 -27.03
N TRP A 871 12.41 -13.00 -25.79
CA TRP A 871 11.64 -12.51 -24.63
C TRP A 871 12.54 -12.37 -23.41
N GLU A 872 12.20 -11.42 -22.54
CA GLU A 872 12.90 -11.18 -21.27
C GLU A 872 11.88 -11.08 -20.13
N TYR A 873 12.28 -11.57 -18.96
CA TYR A 873 11.40 -11.71 -17.81
C TYR A 873 12.07 -11.25 -16.51
N GLU A 874 11.27 -10.74 -15.59
CA GLU A 874 11.68 -10.34 -14.25
C GLU A 874 10.89 -11.10 -13.17
N GLY A 875 11.59 -11.57 -12.15
CA GLY A 875 11.04 -12.43 -11.11
C GLY A 875 10.31 -11.65 -10.01
N TYR A 876 9.24 -12.24 -9.48
CA TYR A 876 8.52 -11.77 -8.30
C TYR A 876 8.29 -12.94 -7.34
N GLN A 877 8.57 -12.72 -6.06
CA GLN A 877 8.46 -13.74 -5.01
C GLN A 877 7.80 -13.15 -3.76
N TRP A 878 6.91 -13.93 -3.15
CA TRP A 878 6.21 -13.62 -1.90
C TRP A 878 6.94 -14.23 -0.72
#